data_AF-A0A974PJB6-F1
#
_entry.id   AF-A0A974PJB6-F1
#
_cell.length_a   1.000
_cell.length_b   1.000
_cell.length_c   1.000
_cell.angle_alpha   90.00
_cell.angle_beta   90.00
_cell.angle_gamma   90.00
#
_symmetry.space_group_name_H-M   'P 1'
#
loop_
_entity.id
_entity.type
_entity.pdbx_description
1 polymer ?
#
loop_
_entity_poly.entity_id
_entity_poly.type
_entity_poly.pdbx_seq_one_letter_code
_entity_poly.pdbx_strand_id
1 'polypeptide(L)'
;MDYAMLDQWDSPEPPPFGDLEDDFRNNPDNNGIYLQWELPSGFTQVILSKDKPDIRYPLVPNRWLITRKLHGVDSSPYDESWIVVSDKLWRISSKGSPYRTLNEDFERLNSIGEKKRLEDWEELRFPSDLFLTADGCGDFTFSAFQPGNENVFSIHDRLEGIPADTEVDLNYTVLGWFSSSHEDPLHHVRSREQLLSILNRYQWVIDDSGQLPRRTLLKGNIEQVRWVRSGDPARTPRNENPNHTVTIGMTSTDAICELMGSISGSNSQSFSQLLEVFLYGQLDALGEAGGEETIDDVIHKTGFRSSRGGIVWKLVDRKESQELRPPAAVTQTDDSFQLRHLLAQLNVLQLALDETCRNVSTRQQQLYEAWWKWKKKCRRDGCAEAVQLSRLFETLDDQLGQRDRLSEDVKEFVAIINDHLTQTGSTKQLTCEDMPRFWSPSDPVVLISGYHKQLNLPARPNINCVVYEFSENFTETSAGKLPEFVSEGLLLPIPDERKQIWEQPWKPLFLEWEAEWTAIPYTSANWQFDGRELRCADHPTMQPSQTFCGRTYLGAHSAFSIKDRLQHYVDHHPEPISIPLMLREFIAGMEEWDVLSQTLGGLHRQLLQHNPQMHPIPIGEEAEDMAPLLENQSTAMPFAASILDSSRESLFQPIRSGHLKLKRLAIVDAFGQVEEIEMPLTPTFIAESLRTDSETLGIAELKPRIVQGARLQFHWVSSERDEDELNMSPEAQPVCGWVLPNHLDRGLTIYDPYGKILGEVRLNGRVGSPGTTVWEPAPEVVSLSDLAWRERNRHLERFIHGLTHAPDQGGALSALLPAIDETLWVINPKGRSFDKSLSVLIGRPLVLARVKLSLELDGEYLFHPKHFPLFRNRPDYVKKKFKVKLGNLYSPKDGLIGYYLNDDYTKFYCVHKSNRTNSPYLEEIGEASFLSYH
;
A
#
# COMPACT_ATOMS: atom_id res chain seq x y z
N MET A 1 -19.95 -16.47 -6.88
CA MET A 1 -20.52 -15.55 -5.88
C MET A 1 -21.93 -16.00 -5.55
N ASP A 2 -22.29 -16.07 -4.28
CA ASP A 2 -23.66 -16.28 -3.82
C ASP A 2 -24.14 -15.05 -3.03
N TYR A 3 -24.78 -14.11 -3.73
CA TYR A 3 -25.28 -12.88 -3.12
C TYR A 3 -26.38 -13.11 -2.08
N ALA A 4 -26.99 -14.31 -1.99
CA ALA A 4 -27.92 -14.64 -0.91
C ALA A 4 -27.25 -14.75 0.46
N MET A 5 -25.91 -14.94 0.51
CA MET A 5 -25.15 -14.95 1.77
C MET A 5 -25.14 -13.59 2.47
N LEU A 6 -25.33 -12.50 1.71
CA LEU A 6 -25.44 -11.16 2.29
C LEU A 6 -26.68 -11.01 3.19
N ASP A 7 -27.80 -11.67 2.83
CA ASP A 7 -29.01 -11.71 3.68
C ASP A 7 -28.81 -12.49 4.98
N GLN A 8 -27.79 -13.37 4.98
CA GLN A 8 -27.32 -14.11 6.14
C GLN A 8 -26.20 -13.38 6.88
N TRP A 9 -25.80 -12.19 6.43
CA TRP A 9 -24.69 -11.41 6.96
C TRP A 9 -23.36 -12.15 6.88
N ASP A 10 -23.07 -12.71 5.71
CA ASP A 10 -21.80 -13.39 5.39
C ASP A 10 -21.30 -12.96 4.01
N SER A 11 -20.07 -13.34 3.68
CA SER A 11 -19.49 -13.03 2.37
C SER A 11 -20.19 -13.83 1.26
N PRO A 12 -20.51 -13.20 0.12
CA PRO A 12 -20.97 -13.91 -1.07
C PRO A 12 -19.82 -14.57 -1.84
N GLU A 13 -18.57 -14.28 -1.48
CA GLU A 13 -17.41 -14.96 -2.05
C GLU A 13 -17.34 -16.41 -1.56
N PRO A 14 -17.09 -17.38 -2.47
CA PRO A 14 -16.84 -18.75 -2.04
C PRO A 14 -15.58 -18.81 -1.16
N PRO A 15 -15.52 -19.73 -0.20
CA PRO A 15 -14.31 -19.93 0.60
C PRO A 15 -13.14 -20.35 -0.32
N PRO A 16 -11.90 -19.91 -0.02
CA PRO A 16 -10.72 -20.44 -0.69
C PRO A 16 -10.68 -21.97 -0.60
N PHE A 17 -10.29 -22.62 -1.69
CA PHE A 17 -10.25 -24.07 -1.83
C PHE A 17 -11.58 -24.82 -1.61
N GLY A 18 -12.73 -24.15 -1.78
CA GLY A 18 -14.03 -24.83 -1.73
C GLY A 18 -14.15 -25.93 -2.79
N ASP A 19 -14.80 -27.05 -2.44
CA ASP A 19 -14.90 -28.32 -3.20
C ASP A 19 -15.66 -28.25 -4.56
N LEU A 20 -15.72 -27.10 -5.22
CA LEU A 20 -16.50 -26.88 -6.44
C LEU A 20 -15.95 -27.63 -7.66
N GLU A 21 -14.66 -27.99 -7.68
CA GLU A 21 -14.03 -28.56 -8.88
C GLU A 21 -14.39 -30.04 -9.11
N ASP A 22 -14.49 -30.83 -8.04
CA ASP A 22 -14.81 -32.27 -8.12
C ASP A 22 -16.27 -32.49 -8.53
N ASP A 23 -17.20 -31.70 -8.00
CA ASP A 23 -18.60 -31.73 -8.41
C ASP A 23 -18.77 -31.23 -9.86
N PHE A 24 -17.96 -30.25 -10.29
CA PHE A 24 -18.02 -29.72 -11.65
C PHE A 24 -17.57 -30.75 -12.70
N ARG A 25 -16.42 -31.39 -12.50
CA ARG A 25 -15.85 -32.38 -13.46
C ARG A 25 -16.72 -33.62 -13.61
N ASN A 26 -17.40 -34.02 -12.55
CA ASN A 26 -18.23 -35.23 -12.54
C ASN A 26 -19.65 -35.02 -13.08
N ASN A 27 -20.08 -33.78 -13.30
CA ASN A 27 -21.41 -33.48 -13.82
C ASN A 27 -21.43 -33.46 -15.36
N PRO A 28 -22.13 -34.38 -16.04
CA PRO A 28 -22.20 -34.42 -17.50
C PRO A 28 -22.81 -33.18 -18.12
N ASP A 29 -23.60 -32.42 -17.35
CA ASP A 29 -24.19 -31.16 -17.79
C ASP A 29 -23.15 -30.06 -18.01
N ASN A 30 -21.95 -30.19 -17.45
CA ASN A 30 -20.87 -29.22 -17.63
C ASN A 30 -20.02 -29.50 -18.87
N ASN A 31 -20.22 -30.64 -19.54
CA ASN A 31 -19.51 -30.98 -20.78
C ASN A 31 -19.87 -30.01 -21.90
N GLY A 32 -18.86 -29.56 -22.65
CA GLY A 32 -19.04 -28.67 -23.79
C GLY A 32 -17.86 -27.74 -23.98
N ILE A 33 -18.10 -26.66 -24.72
CA ILE A 33 -17.16 -25.57 -24.94
C ILE A 33 -17.64 -24.35 -24.16
N TYR A 34 -16.77 -23.79 -23.33
CA TYR A 34 -16.98 -22.49 -22.70
C TYR A 34 -16.28 -21.43 -23.54
N LEU A 35 -17.05 -20.54 -24.14
CA LEU A 35 -16.54 -19.46 -24.98
C LEU A 35 -16.71 -18.13 -24.24
N GLN A 36 -15.62 -17.41 -24.01
CA GLN A 36 -15.62 -16.06 -23.45
C GLN A 36 -14.94 -15.12 -24.44
N TRP A 37 -15.44 -13.89 -24.54
CA TRP A 37 -14.80 -12.83 -25.33
C TRP A 37 -14.38 -11.66 -24.43
N GLU A 38 -13.23 -11.09 -24.73
CA GLU A 38 -12.71 -9.94 -23.99
C GLU A 38 -13.29 -8.63 -24.53
N LEU A 39 -13.66 -7.74 -23.61
CA LEU A 39 -14.08 -6.40 -23.97
C LEU A 39 -12.87 -5.55 -24.40
N PRO A 40 -13.02 -4.68 -25.42
CA PRO A 40 -12.07 -3.61 -25.72
C PRO A 40 -11.55 -2.86 -24.48
N SER A 41 -10.25 -2.55 -24.44
CA SER A 41 -9.62 -1.84 -23.32
C SER A 41 -10.33 -0.52 -22.98
N GLY A 42 -10.78 0.22 -23.98
CA GLY A 42 -11.54 1.46 -23.80
C GLY A 42 -12.84 1.28 -23.00
N PHE A 43 -13.42 0.07 -22.98
CA PHE A 43 -14.60 -0.25 -22.17
C PHE A 43 -14.26 -0.71 -20.74
N THR A 44 -13.00 -1.07 -20.48
CA THR A 44 -12.53 -1.57 -19.18
C THR A 44 -11.71 -0.53 -18.42
N GLN A 45 -11.72 0.73 -18.84
CA GLN A 45 -10.99 1.83 -18.21
C GLN A 45 -11.94 2.81 -17.52
N VAL A 46 -11.53 3.30 -16.36
CA VAL A 46 -12.30 4.27 -15.56
C VAL A 46 -12.30 5.64 -16.25
N ILE A 47 -13.47 6.28 -16.30
CA ILE A 47 -13.64 7.67 -16.71
C ILE A 47 -13.55 8.55 -15.47
N LEU A 48 -12.46 9.32 -15.36
CA LEU A 48 -12.29 10.31 -14.30
C LEU A 48 -13.03 11.61 -14.67
N SER A 49 -14.07 11.97 -13.93
CA SER A 49 -14.71 13.29 -14.04
C SER A 49 -13.88 14.33 -13.27
N LYS A 50 -13.70 15.54 -13.84
CA LYS A 50 -12.95 16.62 -13.17
C LYS A 50 -13.70 17.23 -11.98
N ASP A 51 -15.03 17.11 -11.96
CA ASP A 51 -15.91 17.84 -11.03
C ASP A 51 -16.55 16.94 -9.95
N LYS A 52 -16.45 15.62 -10.08
CA LYS A 52 -16.93 14.65 -9.08
C LYS A 52 -15.94 13.48 -8.95
N PRO A 53 -15.60 13.04 -7.73
CA PRO A 53 -14.72 11.88 -7.49
C PRO A 53 -15.39 10.52 -7.79
N ASP A 54 -16.42 10.50 -8.65
CA ASP A 54 -17.14 9.29 -9.02
C ASP A 54 -16.33 8.50 -10.05
N ILE A 55 -15.85 7.32 -9.64
CA ILE A 55 -15.24 6.32 -10.52
C ILE A 55 -16.38 5.70 -11.33
N ARG A 56 -16.40 5.93 -12.66
CA ARG A 56 -17.40 5.33 -13.55
C ARG A 56 -16.75 4.61 -14.70
N TYR A 57 -17.18 3.39 -14.96
CA TYR A 57 -16.85 2.67 -16.18
C TYR A 57 -17.83 3.06 -17.30
N PRO A 58 -17.39 3.06 -18.57
CA PRO A 58 -18.29 3.23 -19.69
C PRO A 58 -19.29 2.07 -19.78
N LEU A 59 -20.45 2.37 -20.34
CA LEU A 59 -21.41 1.35 -20.75
C LEU A 59 -20.81 0.44 -21.82
N VAL A 60 -21.20 -0.83 -21.80
CA VAL A 60 -20.70 -1.86 -22.71
C VAL A 60 -21.83 -2.42 -23.58
N PRO A 61 -21.52 -3.02 -24.75
CA PRO A 61 -22.52 -3.69 -25.56
C PRO A 61 -23.28 -4.76 -24.76
N ASN A 62 -24.60 -4.77 -24.90
CA ASN A 62 -25.51 -5.64 -24.13
C ASN A 62 -26.23 -6.69 -24.99
N ARG A 63 -25.91 -6.76 -26.29
CA ARG A 63 -26.41 -7.76 -27.23
C ARG A 63 -25.24 -8.40 -27.94
N TRP A 64 -25.22 -9.73 -27.94
CA TRP A 64 -24.18 -10.48 -28.62
C TRP A 64 -24.79 -11.59 -29.48
N LEU A 65 -24.37 -11.69 -30.73
CA LEU A 65 -24.67 -12.79 -31.63
C LEU A 65 -23.45 -13.71 -31.68
N ILE A 66 -23.65 -14.98 -31.33
CA ILE A 66 -22.62 -16.01 -31.39
C ILE A 66 -23.04 -17.03 -32.43
N THR A 67 -22.15 -17.34 -33.37
CA THR A 67 -22.40 -18.36 -34.39
C THR A 67 -21.33 -19.44 -34.31
N ARG A 68 -21.74 -20.69 -34.15
CA ARG A 68 -20.90 -21.89 -34.30
C ARG A 68 -21.01 -22.40 -35.73
N LYS A 69 -19.88 -22.68 -36.36
CA LYS A 69 -19.79 -23.40 -37.64
C LYS A 69 -18.81 -24.56 -37.58
N LEU A 70 -19.07 -25.62 -38.34
CA LEU A 70 -18.09 -26.69 -38.52
C LEU A 70 -16.91 -26.19 -39.39
N HIS A 71 -15.68 -26.43 -38.94
CA HIS A 71 -14.49 -25.98 -39.67
C HIS A 71 -14.38 -26.68 -41.04
N GLY A 72 -14.07 -25.90 -42.08
CA GLY A 72 -13.88 -26.42 -43.44
C GLY A 72 -15.16 -26.87 -44.17
N VAL A 73 -16.35 -26.56 -43.63
CA VAL A 73 -17.64 -26.90 -44.24
C VAL A 73 -18.50 -25.63 -44.38
N ASP A 74 -19.08 -25.41 -45.57
CA ASP A 74 -19.86 -24.19 -45.86
C ASP A 74 -21.20 -24.13 -45.11
N SER A 75 -21.84 -25.29 -44.93
CA SER A 75 -23.08 -25.42 -44.17
C SER A 75 -23.18 -26.82 -43.54
N SER A 76 -23.47 -26.88 -42.25
CA SER A 76 -23.59 -28.12 -41.49
C SER A 76 -24.90 -28.16 -40.71
N PRO A 77 -25.53 -29.34 -40.52
CA PRO A 77 -26.66 -29.48 -39.59
C PRO A 77 -26.28 -29.19 -38.13
N TYR A 78 -24.97 -29.09 -37.83
CA TYR A 78 -24.45 -28.75 -36.52
C TYR A 78 -24.17 -27.25 -36.36
N ASP A 79 -24.41 -26.43 -37.38
CA ASP A 79 -24.30 -24.98 -37.27
C ASP A 79 -25.41 -24.46 -36.35
N GLU A 80 -25.04 -23.69 -35.33
CA GLU A 80 -25.99 -23.07 -34.42
C GLU A 80 -25.66 -21.59 -34.21
N SER A 81 -26.68 -20.82 -33.84
CA SER A 81 -26.53 -19.39 -33.56
C SER A 81 -27.36 -19.01 -32.35
N TRP A 82 -26.77 -18.22 -31.47
CA TRP A 82 -27.38 -17.79 -30.22
C TRP A 82 -27.29 -16.28 -30.07
N ILE A 83 -28.28 -15.72 -29.37
CA ILE A 83 -28.26 -14.34 -28.89
C ILE A 83 -28.06 -14.36 -27.38
N VAL A 84 -27.10 -13.58 -26.92
CA VAL A 84 -26.90 -13.27 -25.51
C VAL A 84 -27.46 -11.88 -25.22
N VAL A 85 -28.34 -11.82 -24.22
CA VAL A 85 -28.94 -10.61 -23.67
C VAL A 85 -28.28 -10.34 -22.33
N SER A 86 -27.17 -9.60 -22.35
CA SER A 86 -26.25 -9.47 -21.21
C SER A 86 -26.83 -8.68 -20.03
N ASP A 87 -27.86 -7.86 -20.25
CA ASP A 87 -28.49 -7.00 -19.24
C ASP A 87 -29.84 -7.53 -18.73
N LYS A 88 -30.20 -8.76 -19.08
CA LYS A 88 -31.43 -9.38 -18.61
C LYS A 88 -31.31 -9.76 -17.14
N LEU A 89 -32.09 -9.10 -16.28
CA LEU A 89 -32.12 -9.41 -14.84
C LEU A 89 -33.18 -10.47 -14.48
N TRP A 90 -32.84 -11.36 -13.54
CA TRP A 90 -33.70 -12.43 -13.04
C TRP A 90 -33.87 -12.37 -11.53
N ARG A 91 -35.09 -12.69 -11.04
CA ARG A 91 -35.31 -13.01 -9.62
C ARG A 91 -34.67 -14.35 -9.36
N ILE A 92 -33.94 -14.48 -8.24
CA ILE A 92 -33.21 -15.68 -7.77
C ILE A 92 -33.62 -16.92 -8.57
N SER A 93 -32.81 -17.26 -9.57
CA SER A 93 -33.10 -18.38 -10.44
C SER A 93 -31.81 -19.13 -10.74
N SER A 94 -31.93 -20.42 -11.02
CA SER A 94 -30.88 -21.23 -11.64
C SER A 94 -30.53 -20.80 -13.07
N LYS A 95 -30.98 -19.62 -13.51
CA LYS A 95 -30.79 -19.07 -14.85
C LYS A 95 -30.05 -17.72 -14.73
N GLY A 96 -28.85 -17.64 -15.29
CA GLY A 96 -28.02 -16.44 -15.32
C GLY A 96 -26.91 -16.41 -14.27
N SER A 97 -25.98 -15.47 -14.44
CA SER A 97 -24.81 -15.27 -13.58
C SER A 97 -25.12 -14.43 -12.35
N PRO A 98 -24.44 -14.63 -11.20
CA PRO A 98 -24.64 -13.82 -10.00
C PRO A 98 -24.43 -12.32 -10.26
N TYR A 99 -25.41 -11.49 -9.88
CA TYR A 99 -25.35 -10.04 -10.08
C TYR A 99 -26.24 -9.33 -9.08
N ARG A 100 -25.77 -8.29 -8.39
CA ARG A 100 -26.55 -7.60 -7.35
C ARG A 100 -27.00 -6.22 -7.81
N THR A 101 -28.30 -6.00 -7.98
CA THR A 101 -28.82 -4.66 -8.30
C THR A 101 -28.79 -3.74 -7.07
N LEU A 102 -28.34 -2.50 -7.22
CA LEU A 102 -28.34 -1.48 -6.16
C LEU A 102 -29.63 -0.64 -6.09
N ASN A 103 -30.60 -0.90 -6.97
CA ASN A 103 -31.85 -0.16 -7.05
C ASN A 103 -32.94 -0.85 -6.20
N GLU A 104 -33.62 -0.08 -5.34
CA GLU A 104 -34.69 -0.52 -4.43
C GLU A 104 -35.82 -1.29 -5.15
N ASP A 105 -36.17 -0.88 -6.38
CA ASP A 105 -37.19 -1.54 -7.20
C ASP A 105 -36.80 -2.97 -7.62
N PHE A 106 -35.50 -3.28 -7.59
CA PHE A 106 -34.92 -4.49 -8.12
C PHE A 106 -34.19 -5.36 -7.07
N GLU A 107 -34.25 -5.02 -5.77
CA GLU A 107 -33.53 -5.67 -4.65
C GLU A 107 -33.62 -7.22 -4.57
N ARG A 108 -34.53 -7.84 -5.32
CA ARG A 108 -34.71 -9.30 -5.37
C ARG A 108 -34.17 -9.95 -6.66
N LEU A 109 -33.52 -9.16 -7.54
CA LEU A 109 -32.88 -9.62 -8.76
C LEU A 109 -31.39 -9.84 -8.51
N ASN A 110 -31.02 -11.10 -8.28
CA ASN A 110 -29.66 -11.49 -7.90
C ASN A 110 -28.89 -12.23 -9.02
N SER A 111 -29.43 -12.21 -10.24
CA SER A 111 -28.81 -12.86 -11.40
C SER A 111 -29.02 -12.05 -12.69
N ILE A 112 -28.07 -12.13 -13.61
CA ILE A 112 -28.05 -11.40 -14.89
C ILE A 112 -27.67 -12.32 -16.05
N GLY A 113 -28.10 -11.95 -17.25
CA GLY A 113 -27.73 -12.62 -18.49
C GLY A 113 -28.76 -13.67 -18.92
N GLU A 114 -28.90 -13.82 -20.23
CA GLU A 114 -29.77 -14.81 -20.84
C GLU A 114 -29.19 -15.22 -22.20
N LYS A 115 -29.15 -16.53 -22.47
CA LYS A 115 -28.80 -17.09 -23.78
C LYS A 115 -30.06 -17.68 -24.40
N LYS A 116 -30.34 -17.32 -25.65
CA LYS A 116 -31.41 -17.90 -26.47
C LYS A 116 -30.88 -18.36 -27.82
N ARG A 117 -31.48 -19.39 -28.40
CA ARG A 117 -31.27 -19.72 -29.81
C ARG A 117 -31.79 -18.57 -30.67
N LEU A 118 -31.12 -18.28 -31.77
CA LEU A 118 -31.47 -17.16 -32.64
C LEU A 118 -32.90 -17.27 -33.20
N GLU A 119 -33.37 -18.50 -33.46
CA GLU A 119 -34.73 -18.79 -33.93
C GLU A 119 -35.83 -18.50 -32.90
N ASP A 120 -35.50 -18.61 -31.61
CA ASP A 120 -36.41 -18.39 -30.48
C ASP A 120 -36.33 -16.96 -29.92
N TRP A 121 -35.45 -16.13 -30.49
CA TRP A 121 -35.17 -14.80 -29.98
C TRP A 121 -36.03 -13.73 -30.67
N GLU A 122 -36.67 -12.91 -29.84
CA GLU A 122 -37.32 -11.68 -30.25
C GLU A 122 -36.86 -10.54 -29.33
N GLU A 123 -36.55 -9.36 -29.90
CA GLU A 123 -36.19 -8.17 -29.12
C GLU A 123 -37.45 -7.62 -28.43
N LEU A 124 -37.53 -7.80 -27.11
CA LEU A 124 -38.67 -7.39 -26.29
C LEU A 124 -38.40 -6.06 -25.60
N ARG A 125 -38.83 -4.95 -26.23
CA ARG A 125 -38.70 -3.54 -25.79
C ARG A 125 -37.27 -3.10 -25.41
N PHE A 126 -36.92 -1.89 -25.82
CA PHE A 126 -35.72 -1.23 -25.32
C PHE A 126 -35.90 -0.96 -23.81
N PRO A 127 -34.97 -1.38 -22.94
CA PRO A 127 -34.87 -0.78 -21.61
C PRO A 127 -34.68 0.73 -21.80
N SER A 128 -35.33 1.54 -20.96
CA SER A 128 -35.27 3.00 -21.08
C SER A 128 -33.82 3.52 -21.00
N ASP A 129 -32.97 2.84 -20.24
CA ASP A 129 -31.55 3.19 -20.03
C ASP A 129 -30.69 1.91 -19.91
N LEU A 130 -29.49 1.92 -20.50
CA LEU A 130 -28.49 0.86 -20.30
C LEU A 130 -27.73 1.09 -18.99
N PHE A 131 -27.39 0.00 -18.28
CA PHE A 131 -26.67 0.09 -17.00
C PHE A 131 -25.41 -0.78 -16.92
N LEU A 132 -25.23 -1.73 -17.85
CA LEU A 132 -24.16 -2.72 -17.76
C LEU A 132 -22.79 -2.09 -18.07
N THR A 133 -21.83 -2.33 -17.19
CA THR A 133 -20.43 -1.92 -17.34
C THR A 133 -19.49 -3.12 -17.17
N ALA A 134 -18.21 -2.98 -17.52
CA ALA A 134 -17.22 -4.05 -17.38
C ALA A 134 -16.96 -4.51 -15.92
N ASP A 135 -17.23 -3.63 -14.95
CA ASP A 135 -17.07 -3.85 -13.51
C ASP A 135 -18.33 -4.44 -12.84
N GLY A 136 -19.41 -4.62 -13.61
CA GLY A 136 -20.66 -5.18 -13.11
C GLY A 136 -21.25 -4.34 -11.98
N CYS A 137 -21.07 -4.80 -10.73
CA CYS A 137 -21.51 -4.15 -9.49
C CYS A 137 -20.36 -3.97 -8.49
N GLY A 138 -19.21 -3.44 -8.94
CA GLY A 138 -18.02 -3.29 -8.09
C GLY A 138 -17.14 -4.55 -8.05
N ASP A 139 -17.39 -5.53 -8.91
CA ASP A 139 -16.54 -6.70 -9.08
C ASP A 139 -15.71 -6.54 -10.34
N PHE A 140 -14.46 -6.15 -10.15
CA PHE A 140 -13.52 -5.91 -11.25
C PHE A 140 -13.14 -7.18 -12.03
N THR A 141 -13.52 -8.37 -11.54
CA THR A 141 -13.38 -9.62 -12.30
C THR A 141 -14.57 -9.93 -13.17
N PHE A 142 -15.67 -9.18 -13.05
CA PHE A 142 -16.93 -9.52 -13.69
C PHE A 142 -16.77 -9.75 -15.20
N SER A 143 -16.08 -8.89 -15.93
CA SER A 143 -15.81 -9.11 -17.37
C SER A 143 -14.75 -10.18 -17.69
N ALA A 144 -13.89 -10.53 -16.73
CA ALA A 144 -12.70 -11.35 -16.94
C ALA A 144 -12.86 -12.80 -16.46
N PHE A 145 -13.68 -13.07 -15.45
CA PHE A 145 -13.85 -14.40 -14.84
C PHE A 145 -15.12 -15.08 -15.36
N GLN A 146 -14.94 -16.08 -16.22
CA GLN A 146 -16.03 -16.78 -16.92
C GLN A 146 -17.10 -17.34 -15.96
N PRO A 147 -16.76 -18.01 -14.84
CA PRO A 147 -17.77 -18.53 -13.92
C PRO A 147 -18.67 -17.45 -13.29
N GLY A 148 -18.25 -16.18 -13.31
CA GLY A 148 -19.02 -15.05 -12.81
C GLY A 148 -19.87 -14.33 -13.88
N ASN A 149 -19.73 -14.67 -15.16
CA ASN A 149 -20.34 -13.91 -16.27
C ASN A 149 -20.93 -14.77 -17.41
N GLU A 150 -21.20 -16.05 -17.15
CA GLU A 150 -21.95 -16.92 -18.05
C GLU A 150 -23.25 -16.27 -18.55
N ASN A 151 -23.46 -16.31 -19.86
CA ASN A 151 -24.57 -15.68 -20.56
C ASN A 151 -24.60 -14.14 -20.42
N VAL A 152 -23.44 -13.53 -20.17
CA VAL A 152 -23.22 -12.07 -20.17
C VAL A 152 -22.11 -11.72 -21.17
N PHE A 153 -20.88 -12.18 -20.91
CA PHE A 153 -19.70 -12.04 -21.78
C PHE A 153 -19.09 -13.40 -22.16
N SER A 154 -19.83 -14.47 -21.87
CA SER A 154 -19.48 -15.83 -22.22
C SER A 154 -20.72 -16.67 -22.49
N ILE A 155 -20.54 -17.83 -23.12
CA ILE A 155 -21.57 -18.86 -23.28
C ILE A 155 -20.98 -20.24 -22.99
N HIS A 156 -21.84 -21.14 -22.50
CA HIS A 156 -21.58 -22.57 -22.50
C HIS A 156 -22.29 -23.24 -23.68
N ASP A 157 -21.54 -23.79 -24.63
CA ASP A 157 -22.07 -24.61 -25.72
C ASP A 157 -21.93 -26.10 -25.38
N ARG A 158 -23.06 -26.75 -25.13
CA ARG A 158 -23.15 -28.17 -24.78
C ARG A 158 -22.96 -29.11 -25.97
N LEU A 159 -22.79 -28.56 -27.18
CA LEU A 159 -22.66 -29.30 -28.44
C LEU A 159 -23.89 -30.17 -28.71
N GLU A 160 -25.07 -29.64 -28.38
CA GLU A 160 -26.35 -30.28 -28.69
C GLU A 160 -26.43 -30.59 -30.19
N GLY A 161 -26.82 -31.83 -30.51
CA GLY A 161 -26.90 -32.33 -31.88
C GLY A 161 -25.64 -33.04 -32.39
N ILE A 162 -24.46 -32.83 -31.78
CA ILE A 162 -23.22 -33.52 -32.17
C ILE A 162 -23.13 -34.87 -31.42
N PRO A 163 -22.92 -36.01 -32.13
CA PRO A 163 -22.76 -37.30 -31.46
C PRO A 163 -21.54 -37.34 -30.53
N ALA A 164 -21.69 -38.00 -29.38
CA ALA A 164 -20.71 -38.02 -28.31
C ALA A 164 -19.32 -38.61 -28.67
N ASP A 165 -19.28 -39.44 -29.71
CA ASP A 165 -18.10 -40.14 -30.23
C ASP A 165 -17.43 -39.38 -31.40
N THR A 166 -17.98 -38.24 -31.82
CA THR A 166 -17.47 -37.47 -32.95
C THR A 166 -16.47 -36.42 -32.47
N GLU A 167 -15.25 -36.52 -32.95
CA GLU A 167 -14.26 -35.45 -32.88
C GLU A 167 -14.63 -34.35 -33.89
N VAL A 168 -14.68 -33.10 -33.43
CA VAL A 168 -15.10 -31.96 -34.25
C VAL A 168 -14.13 -30.79 -34.10
N ASP A 169 -13.89 -30.11 -35.22
CA ASP A 169 -13.21 -28.81 -35.25
C ASP A 169 -14.27 -27.73 -35.54
N LEU A 170 -14.36 -26.74 -34.66
CA LEU A 170 -15.40 -25.71 -34.70
C LEU A 170 -14.80 -24.32 -34.86
N ASN A 171 -15.52 -23.46 -35.57
CA ASN A 171 -15.25 -22.04 -35.67
C ASN A 171 -16.36 -21.28 -34.95
N TYR A 172 -15.97 -20.30 -34.12
CA TYR A 172 -16.90 -19.40 -33.46
C TYR A 172 -16.68 -17.97 -33.94
N THR A 173 -17.76 -17.25 -34.16
CA THR A 173 -17.76 -15.81 -34.42
C THR A 173 -18.69 -15.13 -33.43
N VAL A 174 -18.23 -14.04 -32.84
CA VAL A 174 -18.97 -13.23 -31.87
C VAL A 174 -19.13 -11.82 -32.44
N LEU A 175 -20.36 -11.30 -32.42
CA LEU A 175 -20.70 -9.93 -32.80
C LEU A 175 -21.38 -9.22 -31.63
N GLY A 176 -20.92 -8.04 -31.24
CA GLY A 176 -21.48 -7.26 -30.14
C GLY A 176 -21.99 -5.88 -30.59
N TRP A 177 -23.17 -5.47 -30.09
CA TRP A 177 -23.73 -4.14 -30.34
C TRP A 177 -24.55 -3.60 -29.16
N PHE A 178 -24.78 -2.29 -29.16
CA PHE A 178 -25.68 -1.62 -28.22
C PHE A 178 -27.13 -1.76 -28.69
N SER A 179 -28.00 -2.32 -27.84
CA SER A 179 -29.44 -2.42 -28.14
C SER A 179 -30.08 -1.03 -28.35
N SER A 180 -29.69 -0.04 -27.55
CA SER A 180 -30.06 1.37 -27.74
C SER A 180 -28.98 2.10 -28.52
N SER A 181 -29.36 2.69 -29.65
CA SER A 181 -28.44 3.46 -30.46
C SER A 181 -27.98 4.75 -29.77
N HIS A 182 -28.76 5.30 -28.85
CA HIS A 182 -28.47 6.56 -28.14
C HIS A 182 -27.32 6.41 -27.13
N GLU A 183 -27.13 5.21 -26.59
CA GLU A 183 -26.08 4.90 -25.59
C GLU A 183 -24.75 4.49 -26.24
N ASP A 184 -24.70 4.38 -27.56
CA ASP A 184 -23.47 4.09 -28.29
C ASP A 184 -22.51 5.31 -28.24
N PRO A 185 -21.22 5.13 -27.87
CA PRO A 185 -20.25 6.21 -27.83
C PRO A 185 -20.18 7.04 -29.13
N LEU A 186 -20.40 6.42 -30.29
CA LEU A 186 -20.30 7.07 -31.59
C LEU A 186 -21.61 7.76 -32.03
N HIS A 187 -22.73 7.58 -31.33
CA HIS A 187 -24.05 8.06 -31.75
C HIS A 187 -24.11 9.58 -31.93
N HIS A 188 -23.47 10.33 -31.04
CA HIS A 188 -23.53 11.79 -31.00
C HIS A 188 -22.40 12.48 -31.78
N VAL A 189 -21.53 11.72 -32.45
CA VAL A 189 -20.43 12.30 -33.24
C VAL A 189 -20.99 13.06 -34.45
N ARG A 190 -20.70 14.35 -34.53
CA ARG A 190 -21.09 15.26 -35.63
C ARG A 190 -19.91 15.96 -36.28
N SER A 191 -18.72 15.93 -35.68
CA SER A 191 -17.49 16.54 -36.21
C SER A 191 -16.27 15.63 -36.05
N ARG A 192 -15.22 15.88 -36.84
CA ARG A 192 -13.94 15.15 -36.76
C ARG A 192 -13.25 15.36 -35.42
N GLU A 193 -13.37 16.54 -34.82
CA GLU A 193 -12.83 16.85 -33.49
C GLU A 193 -13.49 16.01 -32.40
N GLN A 194 -14.83 15.86 -32.45
CA GLN A 194 -15.57 14.98 -31.54
C GLN A 194 -15.14 13.51 -31.71
N LEU A 195 -14.99 13.05 -32.96
CA LEU A 195 -14.50 11.70 -33.24
C LEU A 195 -13.12 11.47 -32.62
N LEU A 196 -12.15 12.35 -32.86
CA LEU A 196 -10.80 12.24 -32.30
C LEU A 196 -10.81 12.24 -30.76
N SER A 197 -11.68 13.04 -30.13
CA SER A 197 -11.83 13.02 -28.68
C SER A 197 -12.33 11.68 -28.14
N ILE A 198 -13.22 11.01 -28.86
CA ILE A 198 -13.74 9.69 -28.47
C ILE A 198 -12.68 8.62 -28.72
N LEU A 199 -12.02 8.64 -29.88
CA LEU A 199 -10.94 7.70 -30.18
C LEU A 199 -9.81 7.76 -29.15
N ASN A 200 -9.40 8.97 -28.75
CA ASN A 200 -8.40 9.13 -27.70
C ASN A 200 -8.90 8.63 -26.34
N ARG A 201 -10.19 8.85 -26.03
CA ARG A 201 -10.82 8.37 -24.78
C ARG A 201 -10.84 6.84 -24.68
N TYR A 202 -11.22 6.17 -25.77
CA TYR A 202 -11.37 4.71 -25.81
C TYR A 202 -10.10 3.98 -26.31
N GLN A 203 -9.02 4.71 -26.63
CA GLN A 203 -7.77 4.19 -27.21
C GLN A 203 -8.00 3.40 -28.52
N TRP A 204 -8.91 3.88 -29.36
CA TRP A 204 -9.23 3.29 -30.65
C TRP A 204 -8.49 3.99 -31.78
N VAL A 205 -8.10 3.23 -32.80
CA VAL A 205 -7.42 3.74 -33.99
C VAL A 205 -8.31 3.47 -35.20
N ILE A 206 -8.59 4.49 -36.01
CA ILE A 206 -9.35 4.35 -37.26
C ILE A 206 -8.43 4.67 -38.43
N ASP A 207 -8.49 3.87 -39.50
CA ASP A 207 -7.88 4.19 -40.80
C ASP A 207 -8.60 5.39 -41.44
N ASP A 208 -7.86 6.40 -41.96
CA ASP A 208 -8.32 7.75 -42.35
C ASP A 208 -9.41 7.78 -43.46
N SER A 209 -10.60 7.29 -43.14
CA SER A 209 -11.72 7.01 -44.05
C SER A 209 -12.57 8.24 -44.39
N GLY A 210 -12.29 9.40 -43.78
CA GLY A 210 -13.01 10.66 -44.02
C GLY A 210 -14.49 10.70 -43.61
N GLN A 211 -15.12 9.54 -43.35
CA GLN A 211 -16.51 9.38 -42.94
C GLN A 211 -16.65 9.44 -41.41
N LEU A 212 -17.80 9.94 -40.92
CA LEU A 212 -18.11 10.01 -39.49
C LEU A 212 -18.98 8.79 -39.09
N PRO A 213 -18.42 7.80 -38.37
CA PRO A 213 -19.19 6.64 -37.91
C PRO A 213 -20.24 7.06 -36.87
N ARG A 214 -21.38 6.36 -36.85
CA ARG A 214 -22.48 6.62 -35.91
C ARG A 214 -22.80 5.48 -34.95
N ARG A 215 -22.20 4.31 -35.17
CA ARG A 215 -22.46 3.08 -34.41
C ARG A 215 -21.19 2.25 -34.30
N THR A 216 -21.14 1.47 -33.23
CA THR A 216 -20.07 0.55 -32.90
C THR A 216 -20.57 -0.88 -33.10
N LEU A 217 -19.83 -1.68 -33.88
CA LEU A 217 -20.03 -3.11 -34.00
C LEU A 217 -18.71 -3.80 -33.65
N LEU A 218 -18.74 -4.67 -32.64
CA LEU A 218 -17.58 -5.46 -32.23
C LEU A 218 -17.64 -6.81 -32.93
N LYS A 219 -16.52 -7.29 -33.46
CA LYS A 219 -16.41 -8.61 -34.11
C LYS A 219 -15.15 -9.33 -33.62
N GLY A 220 -15.30 -10.58 -33.20
CA GLY A 220 -14.20 -11.48 -32.88
C GLY A 220 -14.43 -12.88 -33.45
N ASN A 221 -13.36 -13.61 -33.73
CA ASN A 221 -13.44 -15.00 -34.16
C ASN A 221 -12.36 -15.86 -33.51
N ILE A 222 -12.67 -17.16 -33.43
CA ILE A 222 -11.71 -18.20 -33.09
C ILE A 222 -11.97 -19.41 -33.97
N GLU A 223 -10.91 -19.96 -34.56
CA GLU A 223 -10.97 -21.05 -35.53
C GLU A 223 -10.30 -22.31 -34.98
N GLN A 224 -10.71 -23.47 -35.50
CA GLN A 224 -10.14 -24.78 -35.17
C GLN A 224 -10.22 -25.13 -33.67
N VAL A 225 -11.34 -24.79 -33.04
CA VAL A 225 -11.65 -25.24 -31.67
C VAL A 225 -11.92 -26.74 -31.73
N ARG A 226 -10.90 -27.54 -31.43
CA ARG A 226 -10.96 -28.99 -31.46
C ARG A 226 -11.58 -29.52 -30.18
N TRP A 227 -12.65 -30.28 -30.31
CA TRP A 227 -13.32 -30.92 -29.16
C TRP A 227 -13.30 -32.44 -29.27
N VAL A 228 -12.91 -33.09 -28.18
CA VAL A 228 -12.84 -34.56 -28.04
C VAL A 228 -13.46 -34.95 -26.69
N ARG A 229 -14.66 -35.56 -26.71
CA ARG A 229 -15.38 -35.92 -25.49
C ARG A 229 -14.64 -36.91 -24.59
N SER A 230 -13.94 -37.86 -25.20
CA SER A 230 -13.12 -38.86 -24.51
C SER A 230 -11.67 -38.39 -24.29
N GLY A 231 -11.39 -37.11 -24.52
CA GLY A 231 -10.09 -36.52 -24.24
C GLY A 231 -9.78 -36.53 -22.74
N ASP A 232 -8.50 -36.44 -22.39
CA ASP A 232 -8.07 -36.37 -20.99
C ASP A 232 -8.59 -35.07 -20.35
N PRO A 233 -9.49 -35.13 -19.34
CA PRO A 233 -9.99 -33.94 -18.66
C PRO A 233 -8.92 -33.25 -17.81
N ALA A 234 -7.76 -33.89 -17.59
CA ALA A 234 -6.64 -33.35 -16.81
C ALA A 234 -5.71 -32.42 -17.62
N ARG A 235 -6.12 -31.96 -18.81
CA ARG A 235 -5.37 -30.95 -19.57
C ARG A 235 -5.61 -29.54 -19.03
N THR A 236 -5.24 -29.26 -17.78
CA THR A 236 -4.47 -28.02 -17.61
C THR A 236 -3.26 -28.15 -18.53
N PRO A 237 -2.71 -27.10 -19.15
CA PRO A 237 -1.39 -27.23 -19.74
C PRO A 237 -0.43 -27.53 -18.57
N ARG A 238 -0.32 -28.81 -18.19
CA ARG A 238 0.76 -29.42 -17.43
C ARG A 238 1.97 -29.24 -18.31
N ASN A 239 2.48 -28.04 -18.25
CA ASN A 239 3.77 -27.79 -18.74
C ASN A 239 4.67 -28.48 -17.72
N GLU A 240 5.39 -29.51 -18.16
CA GLU A 240 6.51 -30.10 -17.43
C GLU A 240 7.62 -29.05 -17.32
N ASN A 241 7.35 -27.88 -16.73
CA ASN A 241 8.37 -26.91 -16.43
C ASN A 241 9.08 -27.44 -15.19
N PRO A 242 10.33 -27.95 -15.32
CA PRO A 242 11.05 -28.49 -14.16
C PRO A 242 11.40 -27.38 -13.15
N ASN A 243 11.18 -26.11 -13.49
CA ASN A 243 11.53 -24.94 -12.69
C ASN A 243 10.33 -24.38 -11.90
N HIS A 244 9.40 -25.24 -11.47
CA HIS A 244 8.35 -24.87 -10.53
C HIS A 244 8.94 -24.56 -9.16
N THR A 245 8.89 -23.30 -8.75
CA THR A 245 9.39 -22.86 -7.44
C THR A 245 8.44 -21.87 -6.79
N VAL A 246 8.50 -21.81 -5.47
CA VAL A 246 7.77 -20.85 -4.64
C VAL A 246 8.79 -20.06 -3.84
N THR A 247 8.63 -18.74 -3.81
CA THR A 247 9.49 -17.86 -3.00
C THR A 247 8.65 -16.93 -2.14
N ILE A 248 9.02 -16.80 -0.87
CA ILE A 248 8.37 -15.89 0.08
C ILE A 248 9.32 -14.72 0.38
N GLY A 249 8.85 -13.50 0.18
CA GLY A 249 9.59 -12.27 0.50
C GLY A 249 8.72 -11.24 1.23
N MET A 250 9.34 -10.21 1.81
CA MET A 250 8.58 -9.07 2.34
C MET A 250 8.04 -8.19 1.21
N THR A 251 8.76 -8.13 0.10
CA THR A 251 8.35 -7.46 -1.14
C THR A 251 8.49 -8.38 -2.35
N SER A 252 7.90 -7.98 -3.48
CA SER A 252 8.08 -8.64 -4.77
C SER A 252 9.54 -8.61 -5.24
N THR A 253 10.27 -7.54 -4.91
CA THR A 253 11.70 -7.37 -5.18
C THR A 253 12.53 -8.37 -4.38
N ASP A 254 12.27 -8.54 -3.09
CA ASP A 254 13.00 -9.49 -2.25
C ASP A 254 12.80 -10.92 -2.77
N ALA A 255 11.56 -11.27 -3.10
CA ALA A 255 11.21 -12.60 -3.56
C ALA A 255 11.88 -12.95 -4.91
N ILE A 256 11.95 -12.00 -5.84
CA ILE A 256 12.59 -12.25 -7.14
C ILE A 256 14.12 -12.23 -7.06
N CYS A 257 14.71 -11.39 -6.21
CA CYS A 257 16.15 -11.43 -5.93
C CYS A 257 16.55 -12.79 -5.33
N GLU A 258 15.78 -13.30 -4.36
CA GLU A 258 15.99 -14.62 -3.76
C GLU A 258 15.86 -15.73 -4.80
N LEU A 259 14.82 -15.70 -5.66
CA LEU A 259 14.67 -16.66 -6.75
C LEU A 259 15.88 -16.63 -7.70
N MET A 260 16.28 -15.45 -8.17
CA MET A 260 17.39 -15.29 -9.10
C MET A 260 18.73 -15.69 -8.48
N GLY A 261 18.93 -15.38 -7.20
CA GLY A 261 20.09 -15.82 -6.42
C GLY A 261 20.15 -17.35 -6.34
N SER A 262 19.02 -18.01 -6.07
CA SER A 262 18.94 -19.48 -6.01
C SER A 262 19.30 -20.17 -7.34
N ILE A 263 18.96 -19.54 -8.48
CA ILE A 263 19.23 -20.07 -9.83
C ILE A 263 20.69 -19.81 -10.26
N SER A 264 21.33 -18.75 -9.76
CA SER A 264 22.63 -18.25 -10.25
C SER A 264 23.87 -19.02 -9.73
N GLY A 265 23.70 -20.06 -8.92
CA GLY A 265 24.80 -20.94 -8.49
C GLY A 265 25.90 -20.25 -7.68
N SER A 266 27.17 -20.43 -8.06
CA SER A 266 28.36 -20.05 -7.27
C SER A 266 28.64 -18.53 -7.15
N ASN A 267 27.97 -17.68 -7.94
CA ASN A 267 28.06 -16.20 -7.82
C ASN A 267 26.75 -15.57 -7.26
N SER A 268 25.90 -16.39 -6.64
CA SER A 268 24.54 -16.04 -6.20
C SER A 268 24.48 -14.85 -5.25
N GLN A 269 25.34 -14.78 -4.23
CA GLN A 269 25.30 -13.72 -3.22
C GLN A 269 25.61 -12.34 -3.80
N SER A 270 26.74 -12.20 -4.51
CA SER A 270 27.12 -10.91 -5.11
C SER A 270 26.13 -10.46 -6.18
N PHE A 271 25.57 -11.39 -6.96
CA PHE A 271 24.56 -11.07 -7.95
C PHE A 271 23.23 -10.62 -7.31
N SER A 272 22.73 -11.37 -6.32
CA SER A 272 21.49 -11.05 -5.61
C SER A 272 21.59 -9.68 -4.94
N GLN A 273 22.69 -9.41 -4.23
CA GLN A 273 22.91 -8.13 -3.58
C GLN A 273 22.98 -6.96 -4.58
N LEU A 274 23.70 -7.12 -5.69
CA LEU A 274 23.76 -6.08 -6.73
C LEU A 274 22.39 -5.84 -7.39
N LEU A 275 21.64 -6.90 -7.65
CA LEU A 275 20.29 -6.82 -8.21
C LEU A 275 19.34 -6.11 -7.24
N GLU A 276 19.37 -6.46 -5.95
CA GLU A 276 18.56 -5.86 -4.91
C GLU A 276 18.86 -4.36 -4.77
N VAL A 277 20.14 -4.00 -4.67
CA VAL A 277 20.58 -2.60 -4.61
C VAL A 277 20.16 -1.81 -5.85
N PHE A 278 20.25 -2.41 -7.04
CA PHE A 278 19.77 -1.81 -8.28
C PHE A 278 18.25 -1.59 -8.23
N LEU A 279 17.48 -2.61 -7.84
CA LEU A 279 16.03 -2.55 -7.77
C LEU A 279 15.52 -1.60 -6.68
N TYR A 280 16.31 -1.31 -5.66
CA TYR A 280 16.04 -0.25 -4.68
C TYR A 280 16.61 1.13 -5.04
N GLY A 281 17.29 1.26 -6.19
CA GLY A 281 17.86 2.51 -6.67
C GLY A 281 18.98 3.03 -5.78
N GLN A 282 19.73 2.15 -5.11
CA GLN A 282 20.81 2.47 -4.17
C GLN A 282 22.20 2.16 -4.74
N LEU A 283 22.38 2.09 -6.07
CA LEU A 283 23.68 1.81 -6.67
C LEU A 283 24.79 2.78 -6.22
N ASP A 284 24.44 4.06 -6.03
CA ASP A 284 25.39 5.08 -5.56
C ASP A 284 25.88 4.83 -4.13
N ALA A 285 25.13 4.08 -3.32
CA ALA A 285 25.54 3.74 -1.96
C ALA A 285 26.66 2.68 -1.95
N LEU A 286 26.84 1.92 -3.03
CA LEU A 286 27.89 0.91 -3.11
C LEU A 286 29.28 1.56 -3.09
N GLY A 287 30.06 1.23 -2.07
CA GLY A 287 31.41 1.78 -1.88
C GLY A 287 31.48 3.12 -1.13
N GLU A 288 30.34 3.71 -0.76
CA GLU A 288 30.29 4.80 0.21
C GLU A 288 30.48 4.25 1.65
N ALA A 289 31.11 5.05 2.53
CA ALA A 289 31.17 4.71 3.94
C ALA A 289 29.75 4.73 4.54
N GLY A 290 29.31 3.61 5.11
CA GLY A 290 27.93 3.44 5.59
C GLY A 290 26.92 3.00 4.53
N GLY A 291 27.40 2.62 3.34
CA GLY A 291 26.56 2.23 2.21
C GLY A 291 25.73 0.98 2.47
N GLU A 292 26.34 -0.06 3.06
CA GLU A 292 25.66 -1.32 3.41
C GLU A 292 24.51 -1.08 4.40
N GLU A 293 24.74 -0.27 5.44
CA GLU A 293 23.70 0.07 6.40
C GLU A 293 22.57 0.89 5.77
N THR A 294 22.92 1.79 4.84
CA THR A 294 21.92 2.56 4.09
C THR A 294 21.05 1.66 3.22
N ILE A 295 21.63 0.65 2.58
CA ILE A 295 20.91 -0.34 1.75
C ILE A 295 19.96 -1.15 2.63
N ASP A 296 20.44 -1.71 3.72
CA ASP A 296 19.63 -2.50 4.65
C ASP A 296 18.50 -1.67 5.29
N ASP A 297 18.73 -0.40 5.62
CA ASP A 297 17.68 0.51 6.13
C ASP A 297 16.58 0.73 5.08
N VAL A 298 16.95 0.83 3.80
CA VAL A 298 16.00 0.95 2.68
C VAL A 298 15.20 -0.34 2.51
N ILE A 299 15.86 -1.51 2.54
CA ILE A 299 15.21 -2.83 2.48
C ILE A 299 14.26 -3.02 3.67
N HIS A 300 14.69 -2.67 4.88
CA HIS A 300 13.86 -2.78 6.07
C HIS A 300 12.60 -1.90 5.94
N LYS A 301 12.76 -0.67 5.44
CA LYS A 301 11.67 0.30 5.25
C LYS A 301 10.66 -0.11 4.18
N THR A 302 11.08 -0.80 3.12
CA THR A 302 10.17 -1.25 2.03
C THR A 302 9.21 -2.35 2.50
N GLY A 303 9.55 -3.07 3.57
CA GLY A 303 8.63 -3.98 4.27
C GLY A 303 7.48 -3.30 5.02
N PHE A 304 7.35 -1.97 4.96
CA PHE A 304 6.26 -1.20 5.56
C PHE A 304 5.47 -0.41 4.52
N ARG A 305 4.16 -0.29 4.76
CA ARG A 305 3.27 0.67 4.09
C ARG A 305 3.26 1.96 4.88
N SER A 306 3.23 3.10 4.17
CA SER A 306 3.13 4.41 4.79
C SER A 306 1.75 5.03 4.59
N SER A 307 1.14 5.57 5.64
CA SER A 307 -0.01 6.49 5.57
C SER A 307 0.43 7.93 5.88
N ARG A 308 -0.40 8.91 5.49
CA ARG A 308 -0.07 10.34 5.67
C ARG A 308 -0.03 10.69 7.15
N GLY A 309 0.96 11.49 7.56
CA GLY A 309 1.14 11.94 8.94
C GLY A 309 0.30 13.15 9.34
N GLY A 310 -0.30 13.85 8.39
CA GLY A 310 -0.82 15.21 8.59
C GLY A 310 0.18 16.27 8.11
N ILE A 311 -0.11 17.54 8.41
CA ILE A 311 0.71 18.67 7.95
C ILE A 311 1.00 19.65 9.09
N VAL A 312 2.10 20.39 8.95
CA VAL A 312 2.45 21.50 9.84
C VAL A 312 2.70 22.76 9.00
N TRP A 313 2.21 23.90 9.47
CA TRP A 313 2.38 25.18 8.81
C TRP A 313 3.67 25.87 9.27
N LYS A 314 4.41 26.42 8.31
CA LYS A 314 5.65 27.17 8.54
C LYS A 314 5.70 28.43 7.70
N LEU A 315 6.45 29.40 8.20
CA LEU A 315 6.75 30.64 7.49
C LEU A 315 8.14 30.53 6.88
N VAL A 316 8.21 30.52 5.55
CA VAL A 316 9.45 30.40 4.77
C VAL A 316 9.69 31.69 4.02
N ASP A 317 10.95 32.08 3.81
CA ASP A 317 11.26 33.21 2.94
C ASP A 317 10.79 32.94 1.50
N ARG A 318 10.19 33.96 0.88
CA ARG A 318 9.77 33.89 -0.52
C ARG A 318 11.01 33.67 -1.39
N LYS A 319 10.99 32.66 -2.26
CA LYS A 319 12.05 32.45 -3.25
C LYS A 319 12.00 33.58 -4.28
N GLU A 320 12.71 34.68 -4.02
CA GLU A 320 13.02 35.69 -5.04
C GLU A 320 14.31 35.33 -5.77
N SER A 321 14.30 35.56 -7.09
CA SER A 321 15.46 35.51 -7.98
C SER A 321 16.64 36.29 -7.37
N GLN A 322 17.85 35.76 -7.51
CA GLN A 322 19.10 36.36 -7.01
C GLN A 322 19.37 37.75 -7.62
N GLU A 323 18.71 38.81 -7.19
CA GLU A 323 19.20 40.18 -7.38
C GLU A 323 18.99 41.02 -6.11
N LEU A 324 20.13 41.30 -5.45
CA LEU A 324 20.44 42.47 -4.61
C LEU A 324 19.52 42.75 -3.39
N ARG A 325 19.92 42.25 -2.22
CA ARG A 325 19.55 42.87 -0.92
C ARG A 325 20.67 43.78 -0.42
N PRO A 326 20.39 45.03 -0.02
CA PRO A 326 21.19 45.74 0.99
C PRO A 326 20.87 45.18 2.38
N PRO A 327 21.80 45.28 3.35
CA PRO A 327 21.58 44.78 4.71
C PRO A 327 20.67 45.76 5.47
N ALA A 328 19.38 45.45 5.57
CA ALA A 328 18.49 46.15 6.48
C ALA A 328 18.54 45.49 7.86
N ALA A 329 19.01 46.24 8.85
CA ALA A 329 18.82 45.92 10.26
C ALA A 329 17.31 45.84 10.54
N VAL A 330 16.82 44.62 10.81
CA VAL A 330 15.42 44.42 11.20
C VAL A 330 15.29 44.83 12.67
N THR A 331 14.56 45.91 12.93
CA THR A 331 13.83 46.11 14.19
C THR A 331 12.85 44.95 14.36
N GLN A 332 13.34 43.82 14.86
CA GLN A 332 12.49 42.76 15.41
C GLN A 332 12.02 43.28 16.75
N THR A 333 10.72 43.39 17.01
CA THR A 333 10.23 43.24 18.40
C THR A 333 8.71 42.98 18.52
N ASP A 334 7.81 43.56 17.72
CA ASP A 334 6.36 43.32 17.88
C ASP A 334 5.68 42.45 16.78
N ASP A 335 5.79 42.81 15.49
CA ASP A 335 5.09 42.05 14.41
C ASP A 335 5.52 40.58 14.31
N SER A 336 6.79 40.30 14.63
CA SER A 336 7.33 38.93 14.66
C SER A 336 6.72 38.10 15.80
N PHE A 337 6.36 38.72 16.92
CA PHE A 337 5.73 38.04 18.04
C PHE A 337 4.27 37.68 17.72
N GLN A 338 3.50 38.63 17.19
CA GLN A 338 2.11 38.38 16.80
C GLN A 338 2.01 37.27 15.74
N LEU A 339 2.89 37.31 14.73
CA LEU A 339 2.91 36.30 13.67
C LEU A 339 3.30 34.91 14.19
N ARG A 340 4.23 34.81 15.17
CA ARG A 340 4.54 33.54 15.85
C ARG A 340 3.34 32.99 16.61
N HIS A 341 2.57 33.85 17.28
CA HIS A 341 1.38 33.45 18.01
C HIS A 341 0.27 32.95 17.08
N LEU A 342 0.01 33.65 15.97
CA LEU A 342 -0.95 33.22 14.96
C LEU A 342 -0.56 31.88 14.33
N LEU A 343 0.73 31.71 13.99
CA LEU A 343 1.24 30.45 13.43
C LEU A 343 1.10 29.29 14.43
N ALA A 344 1.42 29.53 15.70
CA ALA A 344 1.27 28.54 16.77
C ALA A 344 -0.19 28.09 16.92
N GLN A 345 -1.14 29.03 16.93
CA GLN A 345 -2.57 28.73 16.97
C GLN A 345 -3.03 27.94 15.74
N LEU A 346 -2.60 28.32 14.54
CA LEU A 346 -2.90 27.58 13.31
C LEU A 346 -2.38 26.14 13.38
N ASN A 347 -1.17 25.90 13.90
CA ASN A 347 -0.61 24.57 14.03
C ASN A 347 -1.35 23.71 15.08
N VAL A 348 -1.80 24.32 16.19
CA VAL A 348 -2.65 23.64 17.18
C VAL A 348 -3.98 23.20 16.55
N LEU A 349 -4.63 24.08 15.77
CA LEU A 349 -5.87 23.75 15.05
C LEU A 349 -5.64 22.66 14.00
N GLN A 350 -4.54 22.75 13.24
CA GLN A 350 -4.18 21.77 12.22
C GLN A 350 -3.91 20.39 12.83
N LEU A 351 -3.17 20.31 13.95
CA LEU A 351 -2.95 19.03 14.63
C LEU A 351 -4.26 18.43 15.13
N ALA A 352 -5.14 19.25 15.73
CA ALA A 352 -6.45 18.80 16.19
C ALA A 352 -7.31 18.28 15.03
N LEU A 353 -7.27 18.94 13.86
CA LEU A 353 -7.95 18.47 12.65
C LEU A 353 -7.40 17.13 12.20
N ASP A 354 -6.07 17.01 12.10
CA ASP A 354 -5.40 15.80 11.64
C ASP A 354 -5.69 14.61 12.58
N GLU A 355 -5.64 14.81 13.90
CA GLU A 355 -6.02 13.80 14.90
C GLU A 355 -7.49 13.40 14.80
N THR A 356 -8.39 14.38 14.65
CA THR A 356 -9.83 14.12 14.52
C THR A 356 -10.13 13.30 13.27
N CYS A 357 -9.52 13.61 12.12
CA CYS A 357 -9.66 12.84 10.89
C CYS A 357 -9.26 11.37 11.06
N ARG A 358 -8.12 11.10 11.72
CA ARG A 358 -7.64 9.72 12.00
C ARG A 358 -8.60 8.97 12.93
N ASN A 359 -9.09 9.63 13.97
CA ASN A 359 -10.02 9.05 14.93
C ASN A 359 -11.38 8.74 14.30
N VAL A 360 -11.90 9.64 13.45
CA VAL A 360 -13.13 9.45 12.67
C VAL A 360 -13.01 8.21 11.79
N SER A 361 -11.92 8.07 11.02
CA SER A 361 -11.71 6.90 10.16
C SER A 361 -11.74 5.57 10.93
N THR A 362 -11.08 5.52 12.09
CA THR A 362 -11.10 4.32 12.94
C THR A 362 -12.51 4.04 13.49
N ARG A 363 -13.24 5.08 13.88
CA ARG A 363 -14.59 4.97 14.45
C ARG A 363 -15.66 4.63 13.42
N GLN A 364 -15.49 5.04 12.16
CA GLN A 364 -16.36 4.62 11.05
C GLN A 364 -16.33 3.10 10.88
N GLN A 365 -15.14 2.48 10.89
CA GLN A 365 -14.99 1.03 10.88
C GLN A 365 -15.62 0.38 12.13
N GLN A 366 -15.44 0.97 13.32
CA GLN A 366 -16.05 0.46 14.54
C GLN A 366 -17.58 0.56 14.55
N LEU A 367 -18.14 1.64 13.99
CA LEU A 367 -19.59 1.83 13.82
C LEU A 367 -20.15 0.76 12.88
N TYR A 368 -19.48 0.54 11.74
CA TYR A 368 -19.83 -0.54 10.81
C TYR A 368 -19.84 -1.91 11.50
N GLU A 369 -18.80 -2.23 12.27
CA GLU A 369 -18.75 -3.48 13.01
C GLU A 369 -19.85 -3.61 14.06
N ALA A 370 -20.17 -2.52 14.76
CA ALA A 370 -21.25 -2.51 15.75
C ALA A 370 -22.61 -2.75 15.08
N TRP A 371 -22.86 -2.10 13.94
CA TRP A 371 -24.05 -2.31 13.13
C TRP A 371 -24.14 -3.76 12.62
N TRP A 372 -23.05 -4.30 12.06
CA TRP A 372 -23.01 -5.68 11.60
C TRP A 372 -23.29 -6.68 12.74
N LYS A 373 -22.67 -6.48 13.91
CA LYS A 373 -22.89 -7.32 15.10
C LYS A 373 -24.34 -7.25 15.57
N TRP A 374 -24.92 -6.05 15.60
CA TRP A 374 -26.32 -5.85 15.94
C TRP A 374 -27.23 -6.62 14.98
N LYS A 375 -27.01 -6.52 13.68
CA LYS A 375 -27.80 -7.24 12.66
C LYS A 375 -27.66 -8.75 12.75
N LYS A 376 -26.43 -9.27 12.93
CA LYS A 376 -26.14 -10.70 13.04
C LYS A 376 -26.73 -11.33 14.31
N LYS A 377 -26.59 -10.68 15.47
CA LYS A 377 -26.99 -11.23 16.77
C LYS A 377 -28.42 -10.91 17.18
N CYS A 378 -28.92 -9.72 16.88
CA CYS A 378 -30.04 -9.12 17.60
C CYS A 378 -31.38 -9.19 16.86
N ARG A 379 -31.55 -10.15 15.93
CA ARG A 379 -32.79 -10.37 15.15
C ARG A 379 -34.02 -10.76 16.00
N ARG A 380 -33.90 -10.83 17.33
CA ARG A 380 -34.99 -11.04 18.31
C ARG A 380 -34.73 -10.19 19.56
N ASP A 381 -35.44 -9.07 19.67
CA ASP A 381 -35.51 -8.02 20.72
C ASP A 381 -34.55 -8.02 21.94
N GLY A 382 -33.98 -6.84 22.24
CA GLY A 382 -33.41 -6.50 23.55
C GLY A 382 -31.90 -6.71 23.71
N CYS A 383 -31.10 -6.29 22.73
CA CYS A 383 -29.65 -6.43 22.73
C CYS A 383 -28.93 -5.23 23.35
N ALA A 384 -27.88 -5.47 24.15
CA ALA A 384 -26.99 -4.41 24.64
C ALA A 384 -26.29 -3.65 23.48
N GLU A 385 -26.12 -4.33 22.35
CA GLU A 385 -25.53 -3.84 21.11
C GLU A 385 -26.29 -2.66 20.49
N ALA A 386 -27.62 -2.60 20.62
CA ALA A 386 -28.41 -1.49 20.08
C ALA A 386 -28.07 -0.16 20.78
N VAL A 387 -27.91 -0.19 22.12
CA VAL A 387 -27.51 0.99 22.91
C VAL A 387 -26.08 1.43 22.54
N GLN A 388 -25.19 0.48 22.27
CA GLN A 388 -23.81 0.78 21.86
C GLN A 388 -23.77 1.41 20.47
N LEU A 389 -24.58 0.89 19.53
CA LEU A 389 -24.72 1.44 18.19
C LEU A 389 -25.18 2.90 18.23
N SER A 390 -26.27 3.21 18.97
CA SER A 390 -26.76 4.58 19.11
C SER A 390 -25.70 5.53 19.69
N ARG A 391 -24.94 5.09 20.71
CA ARG A 391 -23.86 5.91 21.28
C ARG A 391 -22.73 6.16 20.28
N LEU A 392 -22.33 5.14 19.51
CA LEU A 392 -21.29 5.30 18.48
C LEU A 392 -21.76 6.24 17.36
N PHE A 393 -23.03 6.15 16.98
CA PHE A 393 -23.67 7.06 16.04
C PHE A 393 -23.56 8.51 16.54
N GLU A 394 -24.08 8.81 17.74
CA GLU A 394 -24.03 10.16 18.33
C GLU A 394 -22.61 10.69 18.45
N THR A 395 -21.66 9.84 18.86
CA THR A 395 -20.27 10.27 19.05
C THR A 395 -19.57 10.52 17.72
N LEU A 396 -19.84 9.71 16.70
CA LEU A 396 -19.23 9.89 15.38
C LEU A 396 -19.79 11.13 14.67
N ASP A 397 -21.10 11.37 14.79
CA ASP A 397 -21.75 12.58 14.25
C ASP A 397 -21.14 13.86 14.86
N ASP A 398 -20.94 13.90 16.19
CA ASP A 398 -20.28 15.03 16.86
C ASP A 398 -18.84 15.21 16.37
N GLN A 399 -18.08 14.12 16.17
CA GLN A 399 -16.70 14.19 15.68
C GLN A 399 -16.60 14.59 14.21
N LEU A 400 -17.55 14.19 13.36
CA LEU A 400 -17.65 14.69 11.98
C LEU A 400 -17.96 16.19 11.98
N GLY A 401 -18.90 16.64 12.82
CA GLY A 401 -19.15 18.07 13.03
C GLY A 401 -17.92 18.82 13.54
N GLN A 402 -17.13 18.22 14.45
CA GLN A 402 -15.88 18.79 14.94
C GLN A 402 -14.82 18.87 13.84
N ARG A 403 -14.65 17.81 13.03
CA ARG A 403 -13.75 17.79 11.86
C ARG A 403 -14.06 18.93 10.91
N ASP A 404 -15.33 19.11 10.58
CA ASP A 404 -15.77 20.11 9.60
C ASP A 404 -15.53 21.53 10.13
N ARG A 405 -15.86 21.79 11.40
CA ARG A 405 -15.54 23.08 12.07
C ARG A 405 -14.04 23.36 12.10
N LEU A 406 -13.22 22.38 12.51
CA LEU A 406 -11.76 22.53 12.52
C LEU A 406 -11.20 22.79 11.10
N SER A 407 -11.79 22.17 10.07
CA SER A 407 -11.42 22.43 8.68
C SER A 407 -11.73 23.87 8.26
N GLU A 408 -12.86 24.42 8.70
CA GLU A 408 -13.22 25.83 8.48
C GLU A 408 -12.30 26.78 9.26
N ASP A 409 -12.06 26.51 10.54
CA ASP A 409 -11.18 27.31 11.41
C ASP A 409 -9.75 27.40 10.84
N VAL A 410 -9.20 26.28 10.36
CA VAL A 410 -7.88 26.24 9.71
C VAL A 410 -7.87 27.12 8.46
N LYS A 411 -8.91 27.07 7.61
CA LYS A 411 -9.00 27.91 6.41
C LYS A 411 -9.07 29.40 6.77
N GLU A 412 -9.83 29.75 7.80
CA GLU A 412 -9.94 31.12 8.29
C GLU A 412 -8.60 31.63 8.82
N PHE A 413 -7.91 30.87 9.67
CA PHE A 413 -6.59 31.26 10.20
C PHE A 413 -5.53 31.40 9.10
N VAL A 414 -5.54 30.52 8.10
CA VAL A 414 -4.67 30.64 6.92
C VAL A 414 -4.94 31.96 6.18
N ALA A 415 -6.21 32.35 6.01
CA ALA A 415 -6.57 33.63 5.40
C ALA A 415 -6.07 34.82 6.25
N ILE A 416 -6.28 34.80 7.57
CA ILE A 416 -5.83 35.84 8.50
C ILE A 416 -4.32 36.04 8.41
N ILE A 417 -3.53 34.96 8.40
CA ILE A 417 -2.06 35.04 8.31
C ILE A 417 -1.64 35.61 6.95
N ASN A 418 -2.24 35.15 5.85
CA ASN A 418 -1.92 35.66 4.51
C ASN A 418 -2.28 37.15 4.36
N ASP A 419 -3.41 37.58 4.91
CA ASP A 419 -3.81 38.99 4.94
C ASP A 419 -2.83 39.83 5.78
N HIS A 420 -2.39 39.32 6.93
CA HIS A 420 -1.37 40.00 7.73
C HIS A 420 -0.02 40.10 7.00
N LEU A 421 0.42 39.04 6.32
CA LEU A 421 1.66 39.03 5.53
C LEU A 421 1.61 40.04 4.37
N THR A 422 0.46 40.17 3.70
CA THR A 422 0.28 41.13 2.60
C THR A 422 0.20 42.57 3.09
N GLN A 423 -0.50 42.83 4.19
CA GLN A 423 -0.59 44.17 4.80
C GLN A 423 0.76 44.68 5.33
N THR A 424 1.58 43.78 5.88
CA THR A 424 2.92 44.11 6.43
C THR A 424 4.02 44.15 5.36
N GLY A 425 3.74 43.73 4.12
CA GLY A 425 4.74 43.66 3.05
C GLY A 425 5.87 42.66 3.36
N SER A 426 5.57 41.58 4.08
CA SER A 426 6.55 40.61 4.56
C SER A 426 7.23 39.86 3.41
N THR A 427 8.54 39.58 3.54
CA THR A 427 9.28 38.70 2.62
C THR A 427 9.00 37.21 2.88
N LYS A 428 8.18 36.88 3.87
CA LYS A 428 7.82 35.50 4.22
C LYS A 428 6.52 35.08 3.56
N GLN A 429 6.39 33.79 3.30
CA GLN A 429 5.18 33.14 2.80
C GLN A 429 4.82 31.96 3.71
N LEU A 430 3.53 31.74 3.88
CA LEU A 430 3.00 30.58 4.61
C LEU A 430 3.03 29.35 3.70
N THR A 431 3.61 28.25 4.18
CA THR A 431 3.70 26.98 3.48
C THR A 431 3.39 25.82 4.41
N CYS A 432 2.81 24.75 3.90
CA CYS A 432 2.61 23.50 4.64
C CYS A 432 3.76 22.52 4.35
N GLU A 433 4.21 21.81 5.38
CA GLU A 433 5.14 20.69 5.31
C GLU A 433 4.48 19.41 5.84
N ASP A 434 4.80 18.26 5.23
CA ASP A 434 4.29 16.97 5.68
C ASP A 434 4.89 16.58 7.04
N MET A 435 4.04 16.16 7.97
CA MET A 435 4.48 15.53 9.21
C MET A 435 5.02 14.11 8.96
N PRO A 436 5.83 13.56 9.90
CA PRO A 436 6.29 12.18 9.81
C PRO A 436 5.14 11.20 9.55
N ARG A 437 5.32 10.34 8.55
CA ARG A 437 4.34 9.34 8.13
C ARG A 437 4.13 8.28 9.21
N PHE A 438 2.94 7.69 9.24
CA PHE A 438 2.69 6.46 9.98
C PHE A 438 3.11 5.26 9.14
N TRP A 439 3.60 4.23 9.82
CA TRP A 439 4.11 3.00 9.21
C TRP A 439 3.36 1.80 9.75
N SER A 440 2.92 0.92 8.86
CA SER A 440 2.31 -0.38 9.18
C SER A 440 2.99 -1.48 8.37
N PRO A 441 3.07 -2.73 8.87
CA PRO A 441 3.71 -3.81 8.13
C PRO A 441 2.92 -4.17 6.86
N SER A 442 3.65 -4.42 5.77
CA SER A 442 3.11 -4.99 4.53
C SER A 442 2.86 -6.49 4.70
N ASP A 443 1.79 -7.02 4.09
CA ASP A 443 1.58 -8.46 4.03
C ASP A 443 2.72 -9.10 3.20
N PRO A 444 3.25 -10.28 3.57
CA PRO A 444 4.31 -10.96 2.81
C PRO A 444 3.89 -11.26 1.38
N VAL A 445 4.85 -11.31 0.46
CA VAL A 445 4.65 -11.65 -0.95
C VAL A 445 5.02 -13.10 -1.22
N VAL A 446 4.18 -13.78 -1.97
CA VAL A 446 4.49 -15.07 -2.57
C VAL A 446 4.72 -14.87 -4.06
N LEU A 447 5.85 -15.37 -4.53
CA LEU A 447 6.25 -15.42 -5.92
C LEU A 447 6.24 -16.88 -6.37
N ILE A 448 5.64 -17.15 -7.52
CA ILE A 448 5.50 -18.47 -8.12
C ILE A 448 6.11 -18.40 -9.51
N SER A 449 6.99 -19.36 -9.83
CA SER A 449 7.61 -19.46 -11.16
C SER A 449 7.20 -20.75 -11.87
N GLY A 450 7.05 -20.66 -13.19
CA GLY A 450 6.88 -21.83 -14.06
C GLY A 450 5.44 -22.28 -14.32
N TYR A 451 4.45 -21.50 -13.88
CA TYR A 451 3.02 -21.77 -13.98
C TYR A 451 2.26 -20.83 -14.95
N HIS A 452 2.96 -20.06 -15.76
CA HIS A 452 2.46 -18.97 -16.60
C HIS A 452 3.09 -19.02 -18.00
N LYS A 453 2.62 -19.96 -18.83
CA LYS A 453 3.23 -20.22 -20.15
C LYS A 453 2.67 -19.42 -21.33
N GLN A 454 1.67 -18.54 -21.13
CA GLN A 454 0.90 -17.92 -22.24
C GLN A 454 0.89 -16.37 -22.21
N LEU A 455 2.05 -15.72 -22.02
CA LEU A 455 2.17 -14.25 -22.20
C LEU A 455 2.53 -13.80 -23.62
N ASN A 456 2.43 -14.66 -24.63
CA ASN A 456 2.53 -14.24 -26.04
C ASN A 456 1.32 -13.44 -26.56
N LEU A 457 0.56 -12.77 -25.67
CA LEU A 457 -0.38 -11.75 -26.08
C LEU A 457 0.24 -10.39 -25.74
N PRO A 458 0.68 -9.61 -26.74
CA PRO A 458 1.20 -8.26 -26.51
C PRO A 458 0.19 -7.47 -25.69
N ALA A 459 0.71 -6.56 -24.86
CA ALA A 459 -0.07 -5.56 -24.11
C ALA A 459 -1.23 -5.06 -24.98
N ARG A 460 -2.47 -5.43 -24.58
CA ARG A 460 -3.76 -5.14 -25.25
C ARG A 460 -3.61 -4.08 -26.35
N PRO A 461 -3.30 -4.46 -27.61
CA PRO A 461 -2.99 -3.47 -28.63
C PRO A 461 -4.21 -2.60 -28.88
N ASN A 462 -3.98 -1.33 -29.24
CA ASN A 462 -5.04 -0.44 -29.71
C ASN A 462 -5.92 -1.18 -30.73
N ILE A 463 -7.24 -1.09 -30.58
CA ILE A 463 -8.15 -1.73 -31.53
C ILE A 463 -8.11 -0.92 -32.83
N ASN A 464 -7.63 -1.56 -33.89
CA ASN A 464 -7.67 -1.05 -35.25
C ASN A 464 -9.08 -1.23 -35.82
N CYS A 465 -9.87 -0.17 -35.72
CA CYS A 465 -11.24 -0.05 -36.20
C CYS A 465 -11.29 0.21 -37.70
N VAL A 466 -12.26 -0.40 -38.38
CA VAL A 466 -12.56 -0.17 -39.80
C VAL A 466 -13.94 0.48 -39.91
N VAL A 467 -14.05 1.55 -40.70
CA VAL A 467 -15.34 2.18 -40.99
C VAL A 467 -15.96 1.48 -42.20
N TYR A 468 -17.20 1.03 -42.04
CA TYR A 468 -18.00 0.40 -43.08
C TYR A 468 -19.28 1.22 -43.34
N GLU A 469 -19.62 1.37 -44.61
CA GLU A 469 -20.85 2.01 -45.06
C GLU A 469 -21.92 0.93 -45.28
N PHE A 470 -22.97 0.95 -44.45
CA PHE A 470 -24.11 0.02 -44.54
C PHE A 470 -25.19 0.61 -45.46
N SER A 471 -26.07 -0.23 -46.00
CA SER A 471 -27.11 0.18 -46.95
C SER A 471 -28.06 1.27 -46.40
N GLU A 472 -28.49 2.23 -47.25
CA GLU A 472 -29.23 3.45 -46.86
C GLU A 472 -30.63 3.21 -46.27
N ASN A 473 -31.19 1.99 -46.38
CA ASN A 473 -32.54 1.66 -45.91
C ASN A 473 -32.57 1.29 -44.42
N PHE A 474 -32.03 2.18 -43.61
CA PHE A 474 -31.98 2.00 -42.17
C PHE A 474 -33.37 2.22 -41.53
N THR A 475 -34.10 1.15 -41.25
CA THR A 475 -35.17 1.17 -40.23
C THR A 475 -34.60 0.67 -38.91
N GLU A 476 -34.76 1.43 -37.82
CA GLU A 476 -34.60 0.89 -36.46
C GLU A 476 -35.60 -0.25 -36.30
N THR A 477 -35.13 -1.48 -36.59
CA THR A 477 -35.75 -2.79 -36.39
C THR A 477 -37.27 -2.82 -36.28
N SER A 478 -37.93 -3.44 -37.27
CA SER A 478 -39.20 -4.11 -37.00
C SER A 478 -39.00 -5.14 -35.89
N ALA A 479 -39.84 -5.10 -34.84
CA ALA A 479 -39.78 -6.05 -33.73
C ALA A 479 -39.64 -7.51 -34.21
N GLY A 480 -38.74 -8.28 -33.58
CA GLY A 480 -38.60 -9.73 -33.81
C GLY A 480 -37.57 -10.18 -34.87
N LYS A 481 -36.64 -9.32 -35.32
CA LYS A 481 -35.54 -9.73 -36.23
C LYS A 481 -34.19 -9.10 -35.87
N LEU A 482 -33.10 -9.76 -36.28
CA LEU A 482 -31.74 -9.22 -36.23
C LEU A 482 -31.64 -7.87 -36.95
N PRO A 483 -30.93 -6.87 -36.40
CA PRO A 483 -30.66 -5.63 -37.11
C PRO A 483 -29.86 -5.89 -38.39
N GLU A 484 -30.19 -5.19 -39.48
CA GLU A 484 -29.57 -5.40 -40.80
C GLU A 484 -28.05 -5.19 -40.78
N PHE A 485 -27.56 -4.19 -40.05
CA PHE A 485 -26.11 -3.95 -39.89
C PHE A 485 -25.36 -5.10 -39.18
N VAL A 486 -26.05 -5.85 -38.31
CA VAL A 486 -25.48 -7.05 -37.66
C VAL A 486 -25.41 -8.20 -38.66
N SER A 487 -26.46 -8.37 -39.48
CA SER A 487 -26.49 -9.37 -40.56
C SER A 487 -25.43 -9.10 -41.63
N GLU A 488 -25.29 -7.85 -42.08
CA GLU A 488 -24.21 -7.43 -43.00
C GLU A 488 -22.83 -7.61 -42.33
N GLY A 489 -22.70 -7.24 -41.05
CA GLY A 489 -21.46 -7.38 -40.27
C GLY A 489 -20.98 -8.83 -40.11
N LEU A 490 -21.91 -9.80 -40.06
CA LEU A 490 -21.57 -11.22 -40.03
C LEU A 490 -20.83 -11.66 -41.32
N LEU A 491 -21.22 -11.12 -42.46
CA LEU A 491 -20.65 -11.45 -43.78
C LEU A 491 -19.28 -10.80 -44.04
N LEU A 492 -18.87 -9.81 -43.24
CA LEU A 492 -17.58 -9.13 -43.42
C LEU A 492 -16.41 -10.10 -43.15
N PRO A 493 -15.41 -10.22 -44.04
CA PRO A 493 -14.26 -11.07 -43.80
C PRO A 493 -13.40 -10.51 -42.65
N ILE A 494 -12.83 -11.40 -41.84
CA ILE A 494 -11.80 -11.02 -40.86
C ILE A 494 -10.44 -11.21 -41.55
N PRO A 495 -9.55 -10.18 -41.56
CA PRO A 495 -8.21 -10.30 -42.14
C PRO A 495 -7.46 -11.50 -41.55
N ASP A 496 -6.71 -12.24 -42.39
CA ASP A 496 -6.01 -13.46 -41.96
C ASP A 496 -5.05 -13.21 -40.78
N GLU A 497 -4.40 -12.05 -40.74
CA GLU A 497 -3.51 -11.62 -39.65
C GLU A 497 -4.21 -11.46 -38.29
N ARG A 498 -5.55 -11.37 -38.28
CA ARG A 498 -6.37 -11.24 -37.06
C ARG A 498 -7.09 -12.53 -36.68
N LYS A 499 -6.95 -13.61 -37.48
CA LYS A 499 -7.57 -14.89 -37.16
C LYS A 499 -6.80 -15.57 -36.02
N GLN A 500 -7.53 -15.93 -34.97
CA GLN A 500 -6.97 -16.67 -33.86
C GLN A 500 -7.25 -18.17 -34.03
N ILE A 501 -6.20 -18.98 -34.07
CA ILE A 501 -6.31 -20.44 -33.98
C ILE A 501 -6.42 -20.79 -32.50
N TRP A 502 -7.36 -21.68 -32.16
CA TRP A 502 -7.59 -22.07 -30.78
C TRP A 502 -6.43 -22.90 -30.22
N GLU A 503 -6.00 -22.50 -29.02
CA GLU A 503 -5.21 -23.30 -28.11
C GLU A 503 -5.91 -23.25 -26.74
N GLN A 504 -5.78 -24.31 -25.94
CA GLN A 504 -6.36 -24.34 -24.59
C GLN A 504 -5.84 -23.13 -23.79
N PRO A 505 -6.70 -22.20 -23.37
CA PRO A 505 -6.26 -21.02 -22.65
C PRO A 505 -5.86 -21.40 -21.22
N TRP A 506 -4.79 -20.78 -20.72
CA TRP A 506 -4.42 -20.77 -19.31
C TRP A 506 -4.09 -19.34 -18.91
N LYS A 507 -5.05 -18.68 -18.26
CA LYS A 507 -4.96 -17.27 -17.85
C LYS A 507 -5.09 -17.15 -16.34
N PRO A 508 -4.00 -17.38 -15.57
CA PRO A 508 -4.00 -17.23 -14.11
C PRO A 508 -4.60 -15.89 -13.69
N LEU A 509 -5.61 -15.95 -12.81
CA LEU A 509 -6.35 -14.78 -12.34
C LEU A 509 -6.29 -14.65 -10.82
N PHE A 510 -6.45 -15.76 -10.09
CA PHE A 510 -6.38 -15.77 -8.64
C PHE A 510 -5.27 -16.67 -8.13
N LEU A 511 -4.71 -16.28 -6.99
CA LEU A 511 -3.94 -17.13 -6.11
C LEU A 511 -4.77 -17.37 -4.85
N GLU A 512 -5.09 -18.64 -4.61
CA GLU A 512 -5.58 -19.12 -3.34
C GLU A 512 -4.42 -19.62 -2.50
N TRP A 513 -4.40 -19.19 -1.24
CA TRP A 513 -3.34 -19.54 -0.31
C TRP A 513 -3.92 -20.00 1.02
N GLU A 514 -3.25 -20.98 1.60
CA GLU A 514 -3.46 -21.44 2.97
C GLU A 514 -2.10 -21.42 3.68
N ALA A 515 -2.04 -20.75 4.82
CA ALA A 515 -0.85 -20.63 5.62
C ALA A 515 -1.12 -20.97 7.08
N GLU A 516 -0.20 -21.72 7.67
CA GLU A 516 -0.11 -21.97 9.10
C GLU A 516 0.67 -20.82 9.76
N TRP A 517 0.06 -20.19 10.74
CA TRP A 517 0.62 -19.13 11.56
C TRP A 517 0.84 -19.63 12.98
N THR A 518 2.06 -19.52 13.45
CA THR A 518 2.46 -19.87 14.83
C THR A 518 2.92 -18.60 15.53
N ALA A 519 2.07 -18.03 16.37
CA ALA A 519 2.39 -16.78 17.05
C ALA A 519 3.50 -16.98 18.10
N ILE A 520 4.46 -16.06 18.11
CA ILE A 520 5.53 -15.98 19.10
C ILE A 520 5.33 -14.67 19.87
N PRO A 521 4.78 -14.70 21.10
CA PRO A 521 4.45 -13.48 21.83
C PRO A 521 5.62 -12.53 22.00
N TYR A 522 5.38 -11.23 21.80
CA TYR A 522 6.38 -10.18 22.08
C TYR A 522 6.67 -10.07 23.58
N THR A 523 7.74 -10.73 23.99
CA THR A 523 8.29 -10.75 25.35
C THR A 523 9.82 -10.70 25.26
N SER A 524 10.47 -10.18 26.30
CA SER A 524 11.94 -10.12 26.37
C SER A 524 12.61 -11.50 26.41
N ALA A 525 11.86 -12.56 26.69
CA ALA A 525 12.36 -13.94 26.64
C ALA A 525 12.39 -14.50 25.21
N ASN A 526 11.44 -14.08 24.36
CA ASN A 526 11.32 -14.56 22.98
C ASN A 526 12.07 -13.67 21.98
N TRP A 527 12.15 -12.36 22.24
CA TRP A 527 12.68 -11.39 21.30
C TRP A 527 13.72 -10.49 21.96
N GLN A 528 14.89 -10.38 21.35
CA GLN A 528 15.99 -9.54 21.79
C GLN A 528 16.31 -8.50 20.71
N PHE A 529 16.53 -7.26 21.12
CA PHE A 529 16.92 -6.18 20.22
C PHE A 529 18.43 -6.04 20.25
N ASP A 530 19.10 -6.32 19.13
CA ASP A 530 20.57 -6.27 18.99
C ASP A 530 21.10 -4.85 18.70
N GLY A 531 20.21 -3.85 18.70
CA GLY A 531 20.54 -2.46 18.35
C GLY A 531 20.28 -2.12 16.89
N ARG A 532 19.87 -3.08 16.07
CA ARG A 532 19.44 -2.87 14.68
C ARG A 532 18.08 -3.51 14.42
N GLU A 533 17.94 -4.79 14.77
CA GLU A 533 16.74 -5.57 14.54
C GLU A 533 16.34 -6.41 15.77
N LEU A 534 15.13 -6.96 15.71
CA LEU A 534 14.67 -7.93 16.70
C LEU A 534 15.05 -9.35 16.23
N ARG A 535 15.84 -10.03 17.05
CA ARG A 535 16.23 -11.44 16.90
C ARG A 535 15.32 -12.33 17.73
N CYS A 536 14.87 -13.42 17.13
CA CYS A 536 14.11 -14.44 17.83
C CYS A 536 15.07 -15.28 18.70
N ALA A 537 14.63 -15.69 19.89
CA ALA A 537 15.41 -16.60 20.71
C ALA A 537 15.44 -18.00 20.06
N ASP A 538 16.52 -18.78 20.29
CA ASP A 538 16.68 -20.13 19.74
C ASP A 538 15.51 -21.08 20.04
N HIS A 539 14.88 -20.91 21.22
CA HIS A 539 13.77 -21.72 21.70
C HIS A 539 12.64 -20.82 22.23
N PRO A 540 11.90 -20.15 21.33
CA PRO A 540 10.88 -19.21 21.75
C PRO A 540 9.64 -19.96 22.25
N THR A 541 8.92 -19.36 23.20
CA THR A 541 7.62 -19.87 23.62
C THR A 541 6.60 -19.56 22.52
N MET A 542 6.09 -20.61 21.87
CA MET A 542 5.12 -20.51 20.76
C MET A 542 3.69 -20.76 21.24
N GLN A 543 2.72 -20.09 20.63
CA GLN A 543 1.29 -20.40 20.78
C GLN A 543 0.87 -21.53 19.81
N PRO A 544 -0.29 -22.17 20.03
CA PRO A 544 -0.84 -23.13 19.09
C PRO A 544 -0.98 -22.52 17.69
N SER A 545 -0.62 -23.30 16.67
CA SER A 545 -0.71 -22.85 15.29
C SER A 545 -2.15 -22.69 14.82
N GLN A 546 -2.35 -21.78 13.88
CA GLN A 546 -3.65 -21.44 13.31
C GLN A 546 -3.54 -21.40 11.80
N THR A 547 -4.60 -21.81 11.12
CA THR A 547 -4.66 -21.74 9.67
C THR A 547 -5.42 -20.50 9.24
N PHE A 548 -4.81 -19.74 8.35
CA PHE A 548 -5.44 -18.63 7.64
C PHE A 548 -5.44 -18.95 6.15
N CYS A 549 -6.50 -18.57 5.46
CA CYS A 549 -6.59 -18.73 4.02
C CYS A 549 -7.13 -17.46 3.36
N GLY A 550 -6.82 -17.27 2.09
CA GLY A 550 -7.29 -16.13 1.35
C GLY A 550 -7.22 -16.37 -0.14
N ARG A 551 -7.92 -15.50 -0.88
CA ARG A 551 -7.85 -15.42 -2.33
C ARG A 551 -7.37 -14.02 -2.70
N THR A 552 -6.43 -13.95 -3.63
CA THR A 552 -5.82 -12.69 -4.07
C THR A 552 -5.63 -12.71 -5.57
N TYR A 553 -5.53 -11.53 -6.18
CA TYR A 553 -5.36 -11.39 -7.62
C TYR A 553 -3.95 -11.71 -8.04
N LEU A 554 -3.77 -12.60 -9.00
CA LEU A 554 -2.44 -12.96 -9.46
C LEU A 554 -2.03 -12.07 -10.63
N GLY A 555 -0.78 -11.60 -10.62
CA GLY A 555 -0.26 -10.75 -11.69
C GLY A 555 1.25 -10.83 -11.82
N ALA A 556 1.76 -10.49 -13.01
CA ALA A 556 3.19 -10.47 -13.34
C ALA A 556 3.88 -9.16 -12.90
N HIS A 557 3.49 -8.61 -11.74
CA HIS A 557 3.95 -7.28 -11.29
C HIS A 557 5.47 -7.21 -11.10
N SER A 558 6.09 -8.27 -10.55
CA SER A 558 7.56 -8.34 -10.41
C SER A 558 8.28 -8.17 -11.74
N ALA A 559 7.89 -8.91 -12.77
CA ALA A 559 8.54 -8.85 -14.09
C ALA A 559 8.36 -7.47 -14.72
N PHE A 560 7.14 -6.92 -14.66
CA PHE A 560 6.84 -5.59 -15.17
C PHE A 560 7.68 -4.50 -14.47
N SER A 561 7.74 -4.50 -13.14
CA SER A 561 8.48 -3.50 -12.37
C SER A 561 9.99 -3.55 -12.63
N ILE A 562 10.57 -4.74 -12.83
CA ILE A 562 11.99 -4.85 -13.17
C ILE A 562 12.25 -4.35 -14.59
N LYS A 563 11.40 -4.76 -15.54
CA LYS A 563 11.49 -4.34 -16.94
C LYS A 563 11.48 -2.81 -17.06
N ASP A 564 10.53 -2.16 -16.38
CA ASP A 564 10.39 -0.71 -16.39
C ASP A 564 11.62 0.00 -15.78
N ARG A 565 12.13 -0.49 -14.64
CA ARG A 565 13.35 0.06 -14.01
C ARG A 565 14.59 -0.11 -14.88
N LEU A 566 14.77 -1.27 -15.50
CA LEU A 566 15.87 -1.53 -16.41
C LEU A 566 15.78 -0.67 -17.67
N GLN A 567 14.58 -0.52 -18.24
CA GLN A 567 14.34 0.35 -19.39
C GLN A 567 14.66 1.81 -19.05
N HIS A 568 14.18 2.29 -17.90
CA HIS A 568 14.50 3.62 -17.40
C HIS A 568 16.02 3.81 -17.22
N TYR A 569 16.74 2.84 -16.66
CA TYR A 569 18.19 2.90 -16.51
C TYR A 569 18.90 3.00 -17.87
N VAL A 570 18.51 2.16 -18.84
CA VAL A 570 19.07 2.18 -20.20
C VAL A 570 18.85 3.52 -20.90
N ASP A 571 17.67 4.13 -20.72
CA ASP A 571 17.33 5.39 -21.38
C ASP A 571 18.08 6.60 -20.79
N HIS A 572 18.56 6.51 -19.54
CA HIS A 572 19.26 7.59 -18.85
C HIS A 572 20.78 7.41 -18.71
N HIS A 573 21.34 6.25 -19.06
CA HIS A 573 22.78 5.95 -18.97
C HIS A 573 23.39 5.41 -20.28
N PRO A 574 23.61 6.26 -21.30
CA PRO A 574 24.14 5.85 -22.62
C PRO A 574 25.69 5.75 -22.63
N GLU A 575 26.28 4.88 -21.81
CA GLU A 575 27.71 4.53 -21.85
C GLU A 575 27.93 3.10 -22.41
N PRO A 576 29.17 2.70 -22.76
CA PRO A 576 29.56 2.28 -24.11
C PRO A 576 28.68 1.19 -24.77
N ILE A 577 28.54 1.33 -26.10
CA ILE A 577 27.63 0.67 -27.08
C ILE A 577 27.30 -0.82 -26.86
N SER A 578 28.18 -1.63 -26.26
CA SER A 578 28.00 -3.08 -26.10
C SER A 578 27.12 -3.50 -24.90
N ILE A 579 27.13 -2.75 -23.80
CA ILE A 579 26.31 -3.05 -22.61
C ILE A 579 24.81 -2.75 -22.85
N PRO A 580 24.43 -1.64 -23.53
CA PRO A 580 23.03 -1.36 -23.85
C PRO A 580 22.37 -2.40 -24.75
N LEU A 581 23.11 -3.10 -25.63
CA LEU A 581 22.50 -4.09 -26.54
C LEU A 581 22.13 -5.38 -25.82
N MET A 582 23.06 -5.99 -25.06
CA MET A 582 22.77 -7.18 -24.26
C MET A 582 21.67 -6.91 -23.23
N LEU A 583 21.65 -5.70 -22.64
CA LEU A 583 20.61 -5.34 -21.68
C LEU A 583 19.25 -5.13 -22.36
N ARG A 584 19.20 -4.55 -23.56
CA ARG A 584 17.96 -4.46 -24.35
C ARG A 584 17.45 -5.84 -24.80
N GLU A 585 18.35 -6.75 -25.18
CA GLU A 585 18.00 -8.15 -25.48
C GLU A 585 17.47 -8.86 -24.24
N PHE A 586 18.09 -8.66 -23.07
CA PHE A 586 17.59 -9.18 -21.80
C PHE A 586 16.21 -8.62 -21.46
N ILE A 587 16.01 -7.30 -21.54
CA ILE A 587 14.71 -6.62 -21.32
C ILE A 587 13.63 -7.17 -22.27
N ALA A 588 13.97 -7.42 -23.54
CA ALA A 588 13.05 -8.01 -24.51
C ALA A 588 12.66 -9.45 -24.10
N GLY A 589 13.63 -10.25 -23.64
CA GLY A 589 13.39 -11.60 -23.14
C GLY A 589 12.57 -11.66 -21.82
N MET A 590 12.42 -10.54 -21.09
CA MET A 590 11.60 -10.50 -19.89
C MET A 590 10.09 -10.63 -20.15
N GLU A 591 9.63 -10.42 -21.39
CA GLU A 591 8.23 -10.66 -21.76
C GLU A 591 7.86 -12.16 -21.66
N GLU A 592 8.85 -13.04 -21.76
CA GLU A 592 8.68 -14.49 -21.66
C GLU A 592 8.84 -15.02 -20.23
N TRP A 593 9.02 -14.14 -19.24
CA TRP A 593 9.22 -14.56 -17.85
C TRP A 593 7.95 -15.13 -17.25
N ASP A 594 8.02 -16.41 -16.93
CA ASP A 594 7.00 -17.16 -16.20
C ASP A 594 7.14 -16.91 -14.69
N VAL A 595 6.81 -15.70 -14.27
CA VAL A 595 6.86 -15.29 -12.86
C VAL A 595 5.60 -14.52 -12.49
N LEU A 596 4.88 -15.03 -11.50
CA LEU A 596 3.70 -14.41 -10.92
C LEU A 596 3.97 -14.08 -9.46
N SER A 597 3.50 -12.93 -9.00
CA SER A 597 3.74 -12.48 -7.62
C SER A 597 2.50 -11.82 -7.05
N GLN A 598 2.15 -12.14 -5.81
CA GLN A 598 1.15 -11.37 -5.08
C GLN A 598 1.38 -11.41 -3.58
N THR A 599 0.95 -10.35 -2.87
CA THR A 599 0.86 -10.35 -1.41
C THR A 599 -0.11 -11.42 -0.91
N LEU A 600 0.14 -12.00 0.26
CA LEU A 600 -0.83 -12.76 1.06
C LEU A 600 -1.89 -11.81 1.65
N GLY A 601 -2.58 -11.13 0.75
CA GLY A 601 -3.47 -10.01 1.02
C GLY A 601 -4.54 -10.39 2.03
N GLY A 602 -4.68 -9.56 3.06
CA GLY A 602 -5.66 -9.78 4.11
C GLY A 602 -5.13 -10.59 5.30
N LEU A 603 -3.93 -11.19 5.24
CA LEU A 603 -3.33 -11.91 6.38
C LEU A 603 -3.33 -11.06 7.66
N HIS A 604 -2.82 -9.83 7.61
CA HIS A 604 -2.82 -8.95 8.78
C HIS A 604 -4.23 -8.60 9.29
N ARG A 605 -5.22 -8.47 8.40
CA ARG A 605 -6.63 -8.27 8.81
C ARG A 605 -7.19 -9.50 9.50
N GLN A 606 -6.87 -10.70 9.01
CA GLN A 606 -7.29 -11.95 9.63
C GLN A 606 -6.64 -12.14 11.01
N LEU A 607 -5.38 -11.72 11.19
CA LEU A 607 -4.72 -11.68 12.51
C LEU A 607 -5.39 -10.70 13.48
N LEU A 608 -6.06 -9.66 12.97
CA LEU A 608 -6.93 -8.77 13.76
C LEU A 608 -8.35 -9.32 13.95
N GLN A 609 -8.63 -10.55 13.49
CA GLN A 609 -9.91 -11.25 13.55
C GLN A 609 -11.00 -10.65 12.64
N HIS A 610 -10.58 -10.05 11.51
CA HIS A 610 -11.47 -9.53 10.47
C HIS A 610 -11.38 -10.36 9.18
N ASN A 611 -12.54 -10.63 8.60
CA ASN A 611 -12.68 -11.17 7.26
C ASN A 611 -12.60 -10.02 6.23
N PRO A 612 -11.57 -9.99 5.35
CA PRO A 612 -11.39 -8.94 4.36
C PRO A 612 -12.26 -9.10 3.10
N GLN A 613 -13.00 -10.20 2.97
CA GLN A 613 -13.84 -10.48 1.80
C GLN A 613 -15.00 -9.49 1.67
N MET A 614 -15.67 -9.53 0.51
CA MET A 614 -16.93 -8.81 0.28
C MET A 614 -17.90 -9.04 1.44
N HIS A 615 -18.53 -7.98 1.89
CA HIS A 615 -19.33 -8.00 3.11
C HIS A 615 -20.61 -7.17 2.96
N PRO A 616 -21.63 -7.42 3.79
CA PRO A 616 -22.86 -6.63 3.79
C PRO A 616 -22.60 -5.17 4.10
N ILE A 617 -23.26 -4.27 3.38
CA ILE A 617 -23.28 -2.83 3.63
C ILE A 617 -24.73 -2.37 3.87
N PRO A 618 -24.97 -1.26 4.59
CA PRO A 618 -26.31 -0.69 4.73
C PRO A 618 -26.94 -0.39 3.36
N ILE A 619 -28.23 -0.66 3.19
CA ILE A 619 -29.02 -0.43 1.96
C ILE A 619 -30.39 0.16 2.32
N GLY A 620 -31.07 0.76 1.33
CA GLY A 620 -32.39 1.37 1.49
C GLY A 620 -32.41 2.55 2.46
N GLU A 621 -33.52 2.73 3.19
CA GLU A 621 -33.68 3.77 4.22
C GLU A 621 -32.53 3.78 5.27
N GLU A 622 -31.97 2.60 5.62
CA GLU A 622 -30.84 2.53 6.56
C GLU A 622 -29.55 3.13 6.00
N ALA A 623 -29.38 3.10 4.68
CA ALA A 623 -28.25 3.74 4.03
C ALA A 623 -28.36 5.27 4.08
N GLU A 624 -29.56 5.84 4.08
CA GLU A 624 -29.73 7.29 4.17
C GLU A 624 -29.15 7.84 5.48
N ASP A 625 -29.36 7.13 6.60
CA ASP A 625 -28.82 7.52 7.91
C ASP A 625 -27.34 7.14 8.07
N MET A 626 -26.94 5.96 7.59
CA MET A 626 -25.59 5.42 7.84
C MET A 626 -24.54 5.87 6.82
N ALA A 627 -24.89 6.11 5.56
CA ALA A 627 -23.93 6.46 4.51
C ALA A 627 -23.19 7.79 4.77
N PRO A 628 -23.85 8.86 5.26
CA PRO A 628 -23.15 10.10 5.63
C PRO A 628 -22.12 9.88 6.74
N LEU A 629 -22.39 8.96 7.67
CA LEU A 629 -21.47 8.65 8.75
C LEU A 629 -20.33 7.75 8.30
N LEU A 630 -20.62 6.69 7.53
CA LEU A 630 -19.63 5.71 7.13
C LEU A 630 -18.66 6.23 6.06
N GLU A 631 -19.06 7.17 5.19
CA GLU A 631 -18.24 7.75 4.11
C GLU A 631 -17.45 6.67 3.30
N ASN A 632 -18.06 5.50 3.08
CA ASN A 632 -17.46 4.31 2.43
C ASN A 632 -16.24 3.69 3.14
N GLN A 633 -16.12 3.86 4.46
CA GLN A 633 -15.00 3.34 5.27
C GLN A 633 -15.24 1.94 5.88
N SER A 634 -16.17 1.15 5.32
CA SER A 634 -16.36 -0.25 5.71
C SER A 634 -15.33 -1.14 5.00
N THR A 635 -14.24 -1.45 5.69
CA THR A 635 -13.09 -2.12 5.05
C THR A 635 -13.10 -3.63 5.21
N ALA A 636 -13.66 -4.17 6.28
CA ALA A 636 -13.72 -5.60 6.58
C ALA A 636 -14.80 -5.90 7.64
N MET A 637 -15.39 -7.09 7.60
CA MET A 637 -16.33 -7.56 8.64
C MET A 637 -15.62 -8.43 9.68
N PRO A 638 -16.10 -8.50 10.92
CA PRO A 638 -15.50 -9.37 11.93
C PRO A 638 -15.80 -10.84 11.63
N PHE A 639 -14.88 -11.76 11.96
CA PHE A 639 -15.19 -13.19 11.89
C PHE A 639 -16.29 -13.55 12.87
N ALA A 640 -17.36 -14.19 12.38
CA ALA A 640 -18.49 -14.61 13.21
C ALA A 640 -18.04 -15.51 14.38
N ALA A 641 -17.11 -16.44 14.13
CA ALA A 641 -16.58 -17.33 15.15
C ALA A 641 -15.82 -16.58 16.27
N SER A 642 -15.06 -15.54 15.94
CA SER A 642 -14.30 -14.75 16.91
C SER A 642 -15.20 -13.94 17.83
N ILE A 643 -16.43 -13.64 17.40
CA ILE A 643 -17.43 -12.98 18.24
C ILE A 643 -18.09 -13.96 19.22
N LEU A 644 -18.24 -15.23 18.83
CA LEU A 644 -19.01 -16.24 19.57
C LEU A 644 -18.15 -17.05 20.55
N ASP A 645 -16.86 -17.25 20.25
CA ASP A 645 -15.96 -18.14 21.00
C ASP A 645 -14.88 -17.36 21.77
N SER A 646 -14.94 -17.39 23.10
CA SER A 646 -13.96 -16.72 23.96
C SER A 646 -12.57 -17.35 23.93
N SER A 647 -12.43 -18.62 23.53
CA SER A 647 -11.11 -19.26 23.42
C SER A 647 -10.26 -18.65 22.31
N ARG A 648 -10.89 -17.89 21.40
CA ARG A 648 -10.26 -17.24 20.25
C ARG A 648 -9.69 -15.86 20.54
N GLU A 649 -9.79 -15.35 21.77
CA GLU A 649 -9.18 -14.06 22.12
C GLU A 649 -7.64 -14.06 21.96
N SER A 650 -7.01 -15.23 22.10
CA SER A 650 -5.58 -15.43 21.86
C SER A 650 -5.18 -15.33 20.38
N LEU A 651 -6.14 -15.43 19.45
CA LEU A 651 -5.89 -15.34 18.00
C LEU A 651 -5.73 -13.89 17.52
N PHE A 652 -6.13 -12.91 18.34
CA PHE A 652 -5.99 -11.49 18.03
C PHE A 652 -4.56 -11.01 18.27
N GLN A 653 -3.87 -10.63 17.19
CA GLN A 653 -2.45 -10.29 17.18
C GLN A 653 -2.20 -8.86 16.69
N PRO A 654 -2.48 -7.83 17.52
CA PRO A 654 -2.24 -6.42 17.17
C PRO A 654 -0.74 -6.07 17.09
N ILE A 655 0.12 -6.85 17.76
CA ILE A 655 1.55 -6.91 17.49
C ILE A 655 1.80 -8.24 16.79
N ARG A 656 2.06 -8.20 15.49
CA ARG A 656 2.31 -9.37 14.68
C ARG A 656 3.74 -9.84 14.89
N SER A 657 3.90 -11.00 15.53
CA SER A 657 5.17 -11.70 15.70
C SER A 657 4.97 -13.21 15.67
N GLY A 658 5.72 -13.92 14.83
CA GLY A 658 5.57 -15.37 14.72
C GLY A 658 6.17 -15.97 13.46
N HIS A 659 5.91 -17.26 13.28
CA HIS A 659 6.33 -18.04 12.12
C HIS A 659 5.15 -18.27 11.18
N LEU A 660 5.41 -18.16 9.87
CA LEU A 660 4.46 -18.44 8.81
C LEU A 660 4.99 -19.62 7.96
N LYS A 661 4.13 -20.58 7.69
CA LYS A 661 4.42 -21.72 6.83
C LYS A 661 3.29 -21.93 5.83
N LEU A 662 3.59 -21.93 4.54
CA LEU A 662 2.60 -22.22 3.50
C LEU A 662 2.20 -23.70 3.56
N LYS A 663 0.90 -23.97 3.53
CA LYS A 663 0.30 -25.31 3.57
C LYS A 663 -0.23 -25.73 2.22
N ARG A 664 -0.94 -24.83 1.55
CA ARG A 664 -1.62 -25.09 0.28
C ARG A 664 -1.57 -23.83 -0.59
N LEU A 665 -1.33 -24.00 -1.88
CA LEU A 665 -1.39 -22.93 -2.87
C LEU A 665 -2.11 -23.47 -4.10
N ALA A 666 -3.02 -22.68 -4.66
CA ALA A 666 -3.68 -23.03 -5.91
C ALA A 666 -3.82 -21.80 -6.80
N ILE A 667 -3.57 -21.98 -8.09
CA ILE A 667 -3.76 -20.97 -9.11
C ILE A 667 -5.10 -21.24 -9.77
N VAL A 668 -5.97 -20.23 -9.77
CA VAL A 668 -7.28 -20.30 -10.46
C VAL A 668 -7.22 -19.40 -11.67
N ASP A 669 -7.53 -19.95 -12.84
CA ASP A 669 -7.52 -19.21 -14.09
C ASP A 669 -8.83 -18.47 -14.37
N ALA A 670 -8.88 -17.69 -15.45
CA ALA A 670 -10.06 -16.95 -15.89
C ALA A 670 -11.29 -17.81 -16.19
N PHE A 671 -11.12 -19.11 -16.48
CA PHE A 671 -12.19 -20.07 -16.72
C PHE A 671 -12.56 -20.90 -15.47
N GLY A 672 -11.91 -20.62 -14.33
CA GLY A 672 -12.12 -21.36 -13.08
C GLY A 672 -11.36 -22.69 -13.00
N GLN A 673 -10.44 -22.96 -13.93
CA GLN A 673 -9.54 -24.11 -13.85
C GLN A 673 -8.56 -23.92 -12.70
N VAL A 674 -8.34 -24.97 -11.90
CA VAL A 674 -7.46 -24.92 -10.75
C VAL A 674 -6.21 -25.78 -10.99
N GLU A 675 -5.04 -25.17 -10.81
CA GLU A 675 -3.77 -25.88 -10.70
C GLU A 675 -3.27 -25.76 -9.26
N GLU A 676 -3.34 -26.86 -8.51
CA GLU A 676 -2.84 -26.93 -7.15
C GLU A 676 -1.32 -27.19 -7.15
N ILE A 677 -0.58 -26.40 -6.37
CA ILE A 677 0.86 -26.55 -6.21
C ILE A 677 1.12 -27.58 -5.11
N GLU A 678 1.88 -28.62 -5.44
CA GLU A 678 2.19 -29.74 -4.54
C GLU A 678 3.11 -29.31 -3.37
N MET A 679 2.51 -28.78 -2.32
CA MET A 679 3.21 -28.43 -1.07
C MET A 679 3.31 -29.63 -0.13
N PRO A 680 4.46 -29.89 0.54
CA PRO A 680 5.71 -29.12 0.53
C PRO A 680 6.75 -29.67 -0.47
N LEU A 681 6.34 -30.41 -1.50
CA LEU A 681 7.27 -31.02 -2.47
C LEU A 681 7.93 -29.98 -3.37
N THR A 682 7.20 -28.91 -3.71
CA THR A 682 7.74 -27.77 -4.45
C THR A 682 8.81 -27.03 -3.63
N PRO A 683 10.01 -26.78 -4.18
CA PRO A 683 11.03 -25.99 -3.52
C PRO A 683 10.50 -24.63 -3.08
N THR A 684 10.62 -24.34 -1.78
CA THR A 684 10.21 -23.06 -1.19
C THR A 684 11.43 -22.29 -0.71
N PHE A 685 11.70 -21.14 -1.31
CA PHE A 685 12.76 -20.23 -0.91
C PHE A 685 12.20 -19.12 -0.01
N ILE A 686 12.99 -18.70 0.98
CA ILE A 686 12.63 -17.64 1.92
C ILE A 686 13.67 -16.54 1.79
N ALA A 687 13.23 -15.32 1.44
CA ALA A 687 14.10 -14.17 1.35
C ALA A 687 14.79 -13.89 2.70
N GLU A 688 16.01 -13.37 2.65
CA GLU A 688 16.88 -13.16 3.82
C GLU A 688 16.18 -12.42 4.97
N SER A 689 15.38 -11.40 4.67
CA SER A 689 14.64 -10.60 5.66
C SER A 689 13.61 -11.38 6.48
N LEU A 690 13.25 -12.59 6.04
CA LEU A 690 12.27 -13.50 6.64
C LEU A 690 12.87 -14.82 7.12
N ARG A 691 14.18 -15.04 7.01
CA ARG A 691 14.78 -16.30 7.47
C ARG A 691 14.83 -16.32 8.99
N THR A 692 14.56 -17.50 9.56
CA THR A 692 14.89 -17.78 10.97
C THR A 692 16.41 -17.83 11.14
N ASP A 693 16.95 -17.48 12.31
CA ASP A 693 18.39 -17.59 12.59
C ASP A 693 18.90 -19.05 12.45
N SER A 694 18.03 -20.05 12.61
CA SER A 694 18.33 -21.47 12.40
C SER A 694 18.15 -21.96 10.95
N GLU A 695 17.79 -21.07 10.03
CA GLU A 695 17.46 -21.34 8.61
C GLU A 695 16.51 -22.53 8.41
N THR A 696 15.48 -22.64 9.24
CA THR A 696 14.50 -23.72 9.16
C THR A 696 13.75 -23.67 7.83
N LEU A 697 13.88 -24.72 7.02
CA LEU A 697 13.31 -24.80 5.67
C LEU A 697 11.79 -24.58 5.65
N GLY A 698 11.34 -23.69 4.74
CA GLY A 698 9.93 -23.40 4.49
C GLY A 698 9.21 -22.62 5.59
N ILE A 699 9.93 -22.07 6.58
CA ILE A 699 9.38 -21.20 7.63
C ILE A 699 9.86 -19.77 7.40
N ALA A 700 8.92 -18.84 7.27
CA ALA A 700 9.18 -17.41 7.28
C ALA A 700 8.99 -16.84 8.70
N GLU A 701 10.02 -16.21 9.24
CA GLU A 701 10.02 -15.51 10.53
C GLU A 701 9.58 -14.06 10.36
N LEU A 702 8.48 -13.70 11.02
CA LEU A 702 7.89 -12.38 10.95
C LEU A 702 8.12 -11.68 12.29
N LYS A 703 9.12 -10.79 12.29
CA LYS A 703 9.55 -9.99 13.45
C LYS A 703 8.39 -9.17 14.05
N PRO A 704 8.41 -8.85 15.36
CA PRO A 704 7.37 -8.06 16.02
C PRO A 704 7.16 -6.70 15.38
N ARG A 705 5.96 -6.47 14.86
CA ARG A 705 5.52 -5.18 14.29
C ARG A 705 4.10 -4.87 14.73
N ILE A 706 3.81 -3.61 15.06
CA ILE A 706 2.45 -3.15 15.34
C ILE A 706 1.68 -3.16 14.01
N VAL A 707 0.55 -3.85 13.95
CA VAL A 707 -0.24 -3.97 12.72
C VAL A 707 -0.92 -2.66 12.35
N GLN A 708 -1.42 -1.92 13.36
CA GLN A 708 -1.90 -0.55 13.20
C GLN A 708 -0.74 0.36 12.76
N GLY A 709 -1.05 1.37 11.93
CA GLY A 709 -0.08 2.41 11.60
C GLY A 709 0.46 3.07 12.88
N ALA A 710 1.78 3.21 12.97
CA ALA A 710 2.42 3.87 14.10
C ALA A 710 3.55 4.78 13.62
N ARG A 711 3.82 5.86 14.33
CA ARG A 711 4.98 6.73 14.09
C ARG A 711 5.68 7.08 15.38
N LEU A 712 7.00 7.14 15.33
CA LEU A 712 7.81 7.69 16.41
C LEU A 712 7.97 9.20 16.17
N GLN A 713 7.40 9.99 17.06
CA GLN A 713 7.51 11.44 17.06
C GLN A 713 8.74 11.90 17.84
N PHE A 714 9.36 12.93 17.29
CA PHE A 714 10.51 13.60 17.87
C PHE A 714 10.13 15.05 18.15
N HIS A 715 9.54 15.28 19.33
CA HIS A 715 9.00 16.58 19.72
C HIS A 715 10.11 17.44 20.31
N TRP A 716 10.44 18.54 19.63
CA TRP A 716 11.32 19.56 20.19
C TRP A 716 10.55 20.35 21.24
N VAL A 717 10.95 20.25 22.51
CA VAL A 717 10.28 20.93 23.63
C VAL A 717 11.14 22.08 24.14
N SER A 718 10.52 23.10 24.72
CA SER A 718 11.23 24.26 25.25
C SER A 718 12.23 23.88 26.35
N SER A 719 13.32 24.64 26.46
CA SER A 719 14.32 24.50 27.52
C SER A 719 13.81 24.96 28.89
N GLU A 720 12.74 25.76 28.93
CA GLU A 720 12.14 26.26 30.17
C GLU A 720 11.00 25.36 30.67
N ARG A 721 10.11 24.94 29.76
CA ARG A 721 8.91 24.14 30.07
C ARG A 721 8.74 22.99 29.08
N ASP A 722 8.63 21.78 29.61
CA ASP A 722 8.53 20.56 28.80
C ASP A 722 7.16 20.40 28.09
N GLU A 723 6.17 21.22 28.46
CA GLU A 723 4.84 21.26 27.84
C GLU A 723 4.81 22.14 26.56
N ASP A 724 5.77 23.05 26.41
CA ASP A 724 5.83 23.95 25.27
C ASP A 724 6.55 23.28 24.10
N GLU A 725 5.81 22.78 23.12
CA GLU A 725 6.37 22.17 21.90
C GLU A 725 6.65 23.21 20.80
N LEU A 726 7.75 23.01 20.06
CA LEU A 726 8.16 23.84 18.93
C LEU A 726 7.07 23.81 17.85
N ASN A 727 6.78 24.99 17.28
CA ASN A 727 5.69 25.25 16.31
C ASN A 727 4.27 25.26 16.91
N MET A 728 4.06 24.75 18.12
CA MET A 728 2.78 24.79 18.85
C MET A 728 2.71 25.89 19.88
N SER A 729 3.87 26.29 20.42
CA SER A 729 3.98 27.38 21.38
C SER A 729 4.85 28.49 20.80
N PRO A 730 4.42 29.77 20.89
CA PRO A 730 5.15 30.89 20.29
C PRO A 730 6.51 31.15 20.95
N GLU A 731 6.70 30.71 22.19
CA GLU A 731 7.90 30.91 23.01
C GLU A 731 8.77 29.65 23.12
N ALA A 732 8.38 28.53 22.48
CA ALA A 732 9.14 27.30 22.57
C ALA A 732 10.54 27.45 21.97
N GLN A 733 11.56 27.37 22.81
CA GLN A 733 12.97 27.41 22.43
C GLN A 733 13.65 26.12 22.88
N PRO A 734 13.84 25.13 21.99
CA PRO A 734 14.39 23.83 22.38
C PRO A 734 15.89 23.85 22.65
N VAL A 735 16.61 24.87 22.17
CA VAL A 735 18.05 25.02 22.38
C VAL A 735 18.30 25.48 23.82
N CYS A 736 19.06 24.68 24.56
CA CYS A 736 19.57 25.03 25.90
C CYS A 736 20.85 25.86 25.82
N GLY A 737 21.67 25.62 24.80
CA GLY A 737 22.94 26.32 24.58
C GLY A 737 23.80 25.64 23.52
N TRP A 738 24.87 26.32 23.11
CA TRP A 738 25.85 25.78 22.18
C TRP A 738 27.12 25.38 22.90
N VAL A 739 27.70 24.25 22.50
CA VAL A 739 28.91 23.67 23.07
C VAL A 739 29.96 23.60 21.97
N LEU A 740 31.10 24.25 22.18
CA LEU A 740 32.21 24.28 21.23
C LEU A 740 33.44 23.61 21.85
N PRO A 741 33.95 22.50 21.27
CA PRO A 741 35.19 21.89 21.71
C PRO A 741 36.40 22.79 21.47
N ASN A 742 37.20 23.05 22.50
CA ASN A 742 38.46 23.77 22.37
C ASN A 742 39.63 22.79 22.51
N HIS A 743 40.21 22.37 21.38
CA HIS A 743 41.32 21.40 21.38
C HIS A 743 42.64 21.99 21.88
N LEU A 744 42.80 23.31 21.87
CA LEU A 744 44.01 23.98 22.36
C LEU A 744 44.08 23.88 23.89
N ASP A 745 42.98 24.18 24.58
CA ASP A 745 42.92 24.18 26.05
C ASP A 745 42.33 22.89 26.64
N ARG A 746 41.95 21.93 25.79
CA ARG A 746 41.26 20.68 26.17
C ARG A 746 40.03 20.96 27.03
N GLY A 747 39.22 21.90 26.56
CA GLY A 747 38.02 22.40 27.25
C GLY A 747 36.78 22.43 26.34
N LEU A 748 35.64 22.79 26.93
CA LEU A 748 34.39 23.04 26.24
C LEU A 748 33.95 24.49 26.48
N THR A 749 33.95 25.31 25.44
CA THR A 749 33.38 26.66 25.50
C THR A 749 31.87 26.58 25.37
N ILE A 750 31.16 27.25 26.28
CA ILE A 750 29.69 27.21 26.37
C ILE A 750 29.11 28.57 26.01
N TYR A 751 28.07 28.55 25.17
CA TYR A 751 27.31 29.72 24.74
C TYR A 751 25.83 29.54 25.09
N ASP A 752 25.12 30.65 25.29
CA ASP A 752 23.67 30.65 25.46
C ASP A 752 22.94 30.32 24.14
N PRO A 753 21.62 30.11 24.15
CA PRO A 753 20.86 29.79 22.93
C PRO A 753 20.98 30.81 21.79
N TYR A 754 21.34 32.06 22.11
CA TYR A 754 21.48 33.17 21.18
C TYR A 754 22.93 33.38 20.70
N GLY A 755 23.87 32.55 21.15
CA GLY A 755 25.27 32.60 20.77
C GLY A 755 26.14 33.55 21.61
N LYS A 756 25.65 34.05 22.75
CA LYS A 756 26.48 34.81 23.71
C LYS A 756 27.36 33.85 24.50
N ILE A 757 28.66 34.13 24.58
CA ILE A 757 29.61 33.34 25.37
C ILE A 757 29.29 33.41 26.86
N LEU A 758 29.23 32.26 27.53
CA LEU A 758 28.96 32.15 28.96
C LEU A 758 30.22 31.81 29.77
N GLY A 759 31.11 30.99 29.22
CA GLY A 759 32.34 30.57 29.88
C GLY A 759 32.91 29.29 29.27
N GLU A 760 33.89 28.71 29.95
CA GLU A 760 34.58 27.50 29.51
C GLU A 760 34.71 26.48 30.65
N VAL A 761 34.43 25.21 30.36
CA VAL A 761 34.74 24.07 31.23
C VAL A 761 36.11 23.53 30.81
N ARG A 762 37.12 23.59 31.69
CA ARG A 762 38.48 23.13 31.37
C ARG A 762 39.10 22.28 32.48
N LEU A 763 40.15 21.54 32.12
CA LEU A 763 40.95 20.77 33.08
C LEU A 763 41.99 21.67 33.74
N ASN A 764 41.99 21.72 35.07
CA ASN A 764 42.99 22.42 35.86
C ASN A 764 43.95 21.40 36.51
N GLY A 765 45.20 21.35 36.06
CA GLY A 765 46.20 20.42 36.58
C GLY A 765 47.57 20.55 35.91
N ARG A 766 48.63 20.08 36.58
CA ARG A 766 49.98 19.99 35.99
C ARG A 766 50.03 18.83 34.98
N VAL A 767 50.82 19.00 33.92
CA VAL A 767 51.11 17.94 32.93
C VAL A 767 51.53 16.65 33.66
N GLY A 768 50.71 15.60 33.56
CA GLY A 768 50.96 14.29 34.19
C GLY A 768 50.10 13.93 35.42
N SER A 769 49.16 14.78 35.85
CA SER A 769 48.10 14.41 36.81
C SER A 769 46.70 14.52 36.17
N PRO A 770 45.72 13.70 36.58
CA PRO A 770 44.32 13.92 36.20
C PRO A 770 43.90 15.27 36.82
N GLY A 771 43.80 16.30 35.98
CA GLY A 771 43.43 17.64 36.43
C GLY A 771 41.97 17.68 36.87
N THR A 772 41.63 18.50 37.86
CA THR A 772 40.23 18.71 38.26
C THR A 772 39.51 19.54 37.22
N THR A 773 38.27 19.20 36.89
CA THR A 773 37.46 20.05 35.97
C THR A 773 37.00 21.31 36.70
N VAL A 774 37.21 22.47 36.09
CA VAL A 774 36.86 23.78 36.65
C VAL A 774 36.06 24.58 35.62
N TRP A 775 35.05 25.30 36.08
CA TRP A 775 34.31 26.28 35.29
C TRP A 775 34.98 27.66 35.38
N GLU A 776 35.26 28.26 34.24
CA GLU A 776 35.76 29.63 34.12
C GLU A 776 34.72 30.51 33.42
N PRO A 777 34.09 31.46 34.13
CA PRO A 777 33.08 32.32 33.53
C PRO A 777 33.71 33.35 32.58
N ALA A 778 32.96 33.75 31.54
CA ALA A 778 33.35 34.86 30.69
C ALA A 778 33.40 36.19 31.50
N PRO A 779 34.19 37.20 31.08
CA PRO A 779 34.37 38.44 31.86
C PRO A 779 33.09 39.21 32.21
N GLU A 780 32.02 39.03 31.42
CA GLU A 780 30.70 39.64 31.65
C GLU A 780 29.76 38.78 32.51
N VAL A 781 30.16 37.56 32.88
CA VAL A 781 29.35 36.60 33.64
C VAL A 781 29.87 36.53 35.06
N VAL A 782 29.10 37.04 36.02
CA VAL A 782 29.59 37.29 37.38
C VAL A 782 29.61 36.01 38.25
N SER A 783 28.73 35.04 38.01
CA SER A 783 28.78 33.68 38.61
C SER A 783 27.69 32.74 38.04
N LEU A 784 27.92 31.41 38.07
CA LEU A 784 26.88 30.36 37.89
C LEU A 784 25.80 30.39 38.99
N SER A 785 26.08 31.08 40.11
CA SER A 785 25.19 31.16 41.28
C SER A 785 24.02 32.14 41.13
N ASP A 786 23.91 32.86 40.01
CA ASP A 786 22.89 33.89 39.82
C ASP A 786 21.51 33.26 39.61
N LEU A 787 20.57 33.50 40.53
CA LEU A 787 19.25 32.86 40.57
C LEU A 787 18.44 33.08 39.27
N ALA A 788 18.58 34.26 38.65
CA ALA A 788 17.90 34.57 37.39
C ALA A 788 18.44 33.77 36.19
N TRP A 789 19.71 33.35 36.25
CA TRP A 789 20.32 32.47 35.25
C TRP A 789 19.92 31.00 35.47
N ARG A 790 19.81 30.57 36.75
CA ARG A 790 19.35 29.22 37.12
C ARG A 790 17.94 28.89 36.64
N GLU A 791 17.02 29.86 36.74
CA GLU A 791 15.63 29.65 36.33
C GLU A 791 15.48 29.55 34.80
N ARG A 792 16.27 30.30 34.02
CA ARG A 792 16.17 30.31 32.54
C ARG A 792 17.01 29.25 31.83
N ASN A 793 18.11 28.77 32.43
CA ASN A 793 19.05 27.84 31.80
C ASN A 793 19.31 26.58 32.64
N ARG A 794 18.29 26.07 33.34
CA ARG A 794 18.40 24.92 34.27
C ARG A 794 19.14 23.71 33.68
N HIS A 795 18.92 23.40 32.41
CA HIS A 795 19.51 22.25 31.73
C HIS A 795 20.99 22.46 31.40
N LEU A 796 21.37 23.67 30.98
CA LEU A 796 22.75 24.01 30.69
C LEU A 796 23.58 24.09 31.97
N GLU A 797 23.01 24.63 33.05
CA GLU A 797 23.59 24.59 34.39
C GLU A 797 23.85 23.15 34.83
N ARG A 798 22.85 22.27 34.74
CA ARG A 798 22.98 20.85 35.12
C ARG A 798 24.02 20.11 34.28
N PHE A 799 24.13 20.40 32.99
CA PHE A 799 25.19 19.87 32.13
C PHE A 799 26.60 20.28 32.63
N ILE A 800 26.80 21.57 32.94
CA ILE A 800 28.08 22.07 33.47
C ILE A 800 28.38 21.46 34.86
N HIS A 801 27.36 21.34 35.72
CA HIS A 801 27.49 20.71 37.03
C HIS A 801 27.83 19.22 36.93
N GLY A 802 27.20 18.49 36.00
CA GLY A 802 27.49 17.07 35.75
C GLY A 802 28.96 16.83 35.40
N LEU A 803 29.58 17.72 34.62
CA LEU A 803 30.99 17.65 34.26
C LEU A 803 31.94 18.08 35.38
N THR A 804 31.63 19.17 36.09
CA THR A 804 32.51 19.75 37.12
C THR A 804 32.48 18.99 38.45
N HIS A 805 31.35 18.36 38.79
CA HIS A 805 31.15 17.64 40.05
C HIS A 805 31.16 16.12 39.88
N ALA A 806 31.57 15.61 38.71
CA ALA A 806 31.77 14.18 38.48
C ALA A 806 32.79 13.62 39.51
N PRO A 807 32.55 12.43 40.09
CA PRO A 807 33.41 11.86 41.14
C PRO A 807 34.80 11.45 40.66
N ASP A 808 35.10 11.57 39.36
CA ASP A 808 36.26 10.99 38.69
C ASP A 808 37.42 11.99 38.42
N GLN A 809 37.50 13.08 39.18
CA GLN A 809 38.61 14.06 39.15
C GLN A 809 38.99 14.49 37.71
N GLY A 810 37.99 14.93 36.94
CA GLY A 810 38.14 15.41 35.56
C GLY A 810 38.20 14.33 34.47
N GLY A 811 38.02 13.06 34.85
CA GLY A 811 37.82 11.96 33.93
C GLY A 811 36.63 12.16 32.99
N ALA A 812 35.54 12.76 33.47
CA ALA A 812 34.33 12.99 32.68
C ALA A 812 34.59 13.85 31.43
N LEU A 813 35.21 15.03 31.62
CA LEU A 813 35.59 15.92 30.51
C LEU A 813 36.66 15.28 29.62
N SER A 814 37.67 14.64 30.22
CA SER A 814 38.76 13.99 29.47
C SER A 814 38.28 12.83 28.59
N ALA A 815 37.16 12.18 28.94
CA ALA A 815 36.58 11.10 28.18
C ALA A 815 35.51 11.58 27.19
N LEU A 816 34.82 12.70 27.48
CA LEU A 816 33.81 13.27 26.59
C LEU A 816 34.41 13.88 25.33
N LEU A 817 35.56 14.55 25.44
CA LEU A 817 36.24 15.18 24.29
C LEU A 817 36.61 14.15 23.20
N PRO A 818 37.30 13.02 23.49
CA PRO A 818 37.53 11.98 22.49
C PRO A 818 36.25 11.39 21.90
N ALA A 819 35.19 11.21 22.71
CA ALA A 819 33.91 10.67 22.23
C ALA A 819 33.25 11.63 21.22
N ILE A 820 33.27 12.94 21.47
CA ILE A 820 32.83 13.97 20.52
C ILE A 820 33.65 13.88 19.24
N ASP A 821 34.98 13.90 19.37
CA ASP A 821 35.88 13.96 18.21
C ASP A 821 35.73 12.75 17.32
N GLU A 822 35.85 11.54 17.88
CA GLU A 822 35.76 10.26 17.17
C GLU A 822 34.39 10.09 16.48
N THR A 823 33.31 10.56 17.10
CA THR A 823 31.97 10.54 16.46
C THR A 823 31.91 11.55 15.30
N LEU A 824 32.42 12.77 15.47
CA LEU A 824 32.42 13.81 14.43
C LEU A 824 33.30 13.47 13.22
N TRP A 825 34.30 12.60 13.38
CA TRP A 825 35.17 12.13 12.29
C TRP A 825 34.41 11.37 11.20
N VAL A 826 33.32 10.67 11.55
CA VAL A 826 32.53 9.84 10.63
C VAL A 826 31.49 10.66 9.86
N ILE A 827 31.19 11.88 10.32
CA ILE A 827 30.14 12.73 9.75
C ILE A 827 30.68 13.55 8.58
N ASN A 828 30.07 13.37 7.40
CA ASN A 828 30.37 14.10 6.18
C ASN A 828 29.23 15.06 5.80
N PRO A 829 29.19 16.30 6.32
CA PRO A 829 28.12 17.23 6.03
C PRO A 829 28.15 17.66 4.54
N LYS A 830 27.05 17.46 3.82
CA LYS A 830 26.89 17.96 2.44
C LYS A 830 26.71 19.49 2.47
N GLY A 831 27.75 20.26 2.11
CA GLY A 831 27.61 21.70 1.84
C GLY A 831 28.76 22.59 2.33
N ARG A 832 28.95 23.73 1.64
CA ARG A 832 29.94 24.79 1.93
C ARG A 832 29.60 25.53 3.23
N SER A 833 30.01 25.06 4.41
CA SER A 833 29.84 25.88 5.63
C SER A 833 30.63 25.38 6.84
N PHE A 834 31.95 25.33 6.74
CA PHE A 834 32.91 25.77 7.76
C PHE A 834 34.31 25.69 7.15
N ASP A 835 35.21 26.60 7.50
CA ASP A 835 36.59 26.51 7.02
C ASP A 835 37.23 25.25 7.59
N LYS A 836 37.52 24.26 6.73
CA LYS A 836 38.03 22.93 7.14
C LYS A 836 39.28 23.06 8.01
N SER A 837 40.08 24.11 7.83
CA SER A 837 41.24 24.45 8.65
C SER A 837 40.90 24.90 10.08
N LEU A 838 39.83 25.67 10.28
CA LEU A 838 39.43 26.17 11.61
C LEU A 838 38.74 25.09 12.45
N SER A 839 37.95 24.20 11.82
CA SER A 839 37.35 23.05 12.54
C SER A 839 38.38 22.07 13.10
N VAL A 840 39.60 22.04 12.55
CA VAL A 840 40.71 21.21 13.07
C VAL A 840 41.27 21.78 14.38
N LEU A 841 41.17 23.11 14.59
CA LEU A 841 41.74 23.78 15.76
C LEU A 841 40.70 23.99 16.88
N ILE A 842 39.44 24.28 16.54
CA ILE A 842 38.40 24.74 17.48
C ILE A 842 37.13 23.85 17.42
N GLY A 843 37.25 22.64 16.87
CA GLY A 843 36.14 21.68 16.78
C GLY A 843 34.97 22.13 15.89
N ARG A 844 33.87 21.37 15.93
CA ARG A 844 32.58 21.75 15.32
C ARG A 844 31.59 22.16 16.42
N PRO A 845 30.79 23.22 16.23
CA PRO A 845 29.79 23.62 17.22
C PRO A 845 28.70 22.55 17.35
N LEU A 846 28.38 22.20 18.60
CA LEU A 846 27.33 21.27 18.98
C LEU A 846 26.18 22.01 19.65
N VAL A 847 24.97 21.50 19.50
CA VAL A 847 23.77 22.01 20.16
C VAL A 847 23.40 21.09 21.30
N LEU A 848 23.18 21.66 22.49
CA LEU A 848 22.43 21.01 23.56
C LEU A 848 20.97 21.42 23.43
N ALA A 849 20.09 20.46 23.17
CA ALA A 849 18.66 20.72 22.98
C ALA A 849 17.77 19.69 23.70
N ARG A 850 16.51 20.06 23.89
CA ARG A 850 15.49 19.26 24.57
C ARG A 850 14.54 18.60 23.58
N VAL A 851 14.26 17.33 23.85
CA VAL A 851 13.40 16.49 23.01
C VAL A 851 12.56 15.59 23.90
N LYS A 852 11.31 15.38 23.50
CA LYS A 852 10.41 14.35 24.00
C LYS A 852 10.09 13.38 22.87
N LEU A 853 10.19 12.08 23.15
CA LEU A 853 9.79 11.04 22.20
C LEU A 853 8.38 10.56 22.53
N SER A 854 7.56 10.35 21.50
CA SER A 854 6.27 9.66 21.63
C SER A 854 5.99 8.71 20.47
N LEU A 855 5.57 7.49 20.75
CA LEU A 855 4.99 6.58 19.75
C LEU A 855 3.50 6.85 19.65
N GLU A 856 3.08 7.35 18.50
CA GLU A 856 1.70 7.70 18.19
C GLU A 856 1.11 6.65 17.24
N LEU A 857 -0.14 6.26 17.47
CA LEU A 857 -0.88 5.34 16.61
C LEU A 857 -1.73 6.12 15.59
N ASP A 858 -1.96 5.51 14.44
CA ASP A 858 -2.82 6.03 13.37
C ASP A 858 -4.29 5.80 13.75
N GLY A 859 -4.83 6.71 14.57
CA GLY A 859 -6.21 6.68 15.06
C GLY A 859 -6.40 6.02 16.43
N GLU A 860 -7.64 5.62 16.71
CA GLU A 860 -8.05 5.03 17.98
C GLU A 860 -7.47 3.62 18.19
N TYR A 861 -7.46 3.14 19.44
CA TYR A 861 -6.96 1.81 19.73
C TYR A 861 -7.78 0.71 19.05
N LEU A 862 -7.10 -0.26 18.45
CA LEU A 862 -7.73 -1.50 18.00
C LEU A 862 -8.10 -2.39 19.18
N PHE A 863 -9.31 -2.95 19.13
CA PHE A 863 -9.80 -3.93 20.09
C PHE A 863 -10.13 -5.23 19.37
N HIS A 864 -10.07 -6.34 20.11
CA HIS A 864 -10.61 -7.60 19.62
C HIS A 864 -12.08 -7.40 19.21
N PRO A 865 -12.55 -7.86 18.03
CA PRO A 865 -13.89 -7.56 17.53
C PRO A 865 -15.05 -7.96 18.45
N LYS A 866 -14.85 -8.95 19.30
CA LYS A 866 -15.80 -9.31 20.37
C LYS A 866 -16.10 -8.17 21.36
N HIS A 867 -15.13 -7.29 21.62
CA HIS A 867 -15.28 -6.18 22.57
C HIS A 867 -15.77 -4.91 21.87
N PHE A 868 -16.54 -4.10 22.58
CA PHE A 868 -16.99 -2.79 22.10
C PHE A 868 -16.00 -1.70 22.51
N PRO A 869 -15.64 -0.77 21.61
CA PRO A 869 -14.60 0.23 21.86
C PRO A 869 -14.94 1.24 22.97
N LEU A 870 -16.18 1.29 23.47
CA LEU A 870 -16.55 2.11 24.63
C LEU A 870 -15.94 1.62 25.97
N PHE A 871 -15.18 0.51 25.97
CA PHE A 871 -14.37 0.12 27.12
C PHE A 871 -13.24 1.14 27.36
N ARG A 872 -13.31 1.88 28.48
CA ARG A 872 -12.30 2.87 28.90
C ARG A 872 -10.89 2.31 29.18
N ASN A 873 -10.67 1.00 29.02
CA ASN A 873 -9.42 0.35 29.38
C ASN A 873 -8.48 0.29 28.17
N ARG A 874 -7.24 0.75 28.35
CA ARG A 874 -6.19 0.58 27.33
C ARG A 874 -5.94 -0.92 27.07
N PRO A 875 -5.94 -1.38 25.81
CA PRO A 875 -5.67 -2.77 25.48
C PRO A 875 -4.22 -3.13 25.82
N ASP A 876 -3.97 -4.41 26.09
CA ASP A 876 -2.69 -4.86 26.66
C ASP A 876 -1.49 -4.66 25.73
N TYR A 877 -1.69 -4.67 24.40
CA TYR A 877 -0.60 -4.44 23.45
C TYR A 877 -0.04 -3.01 23.51
N VAL A 878 -0.87 -2.01 23.87
CA VAL A 878 -0.43 -0.61 24.03
C VAL A 878 0.45 -0.44 25.28
N LYS A 879 0.38 -1.38 26.24
CA LYS A 879 1.23 -1.38 27.45
C LYS A 879 2.61 -1.99 27.20
N LYS A 880 2.86 -2.53 26.00
CA LYS A 880 4.14 -3.16 25.65
C LYS A 880 5.19 -2.09 25.37
N LYS A 881 6.38 -2.27 25.94
CA LYS A 881 7.49 -1.34 25.75
C LYS A 881 8.32 -1.75 24.54
N PHE A 882 8.66 -0.78 23.70
CA PHE A 882 9.58 -0.95 22.60
C PHE A 882 10.92 -0.30 22.94
N LYS A 883 12.02 -0.99 22.62
CA LYS A 883 13.38 -0.46 22.74
C LYS A 883 13.67 0.46 21.55
N VAL A 884 14.19 1.65 21.81
CA VAL A 884 14.59 2.63 20.80
C VAL A 884 16.08 2.93 20.95
N LYS A 885 16.81 2.85 19.83
CA LYS A 885 18.20 3.32 19.71
C LYS A 885 18.21 4.68 19.01
N LEU A 886 18.91 5.64 19.59
CA LEU A 886 19.18 6.93 18.97
C LEU A 886 20.66 6.98 18.56
N GLY A 887 20.95 7.50 17.38
CA GLY A 887 22.31 7.60 16.86
C GLY A 887 22.75 6.35 16.08
N ASN A 888 23.27 6.58 14.88
CA ASN A 888 23.90 5.58 14.03
C ASN A 888 25.25 6.08 13.52
N LEU A 889 26.34 5.53 14.06
CA LEU A 889 27.71 5.87 13.67
C LEU A 889 28.00 5.59 12.19
N TYR A 890 27.33 4.59 11.60
CA TYR A 890 27.51 4.23 10.21
C TYR A 890 26.76 5.16 9.26
N SER A 891 25.85 6.02 9.75
CA SER A 891 25.18 7.00 8.91
C SER A 891 25.98 8.31 8.87
N PRO A 892 26.62 8.69 7.75
CA PRO A 892 27.43 9.90 7.66
C PRO A 892 26.61 11.21 7.80
N LYS A 893 25.28 11.08 7.84
CA LYS A 893 24.31 12.17 8.03
C LYS A 893 23.84 12.31 9.48
N ASP A 894 24.12 11.34 10.34
CA ASP A 894 23.69 11.39 11.75
C ASP A 894 24.66 12.26 12.57
N GLY A 895 24.12 13.32 13.15
CA GLY A 895 24.86 14.30 13.94
C GLY A 895 24.88 14.03 15.44
N LEU A 896 24.22 12.97 15.92
CA LEU A 896 24.03 12.74 17.34
C LEU A 896 25.33 12.27 18.00
N ILE A 897 25.79 13.03 19.00
CA ILE A 897 26.92 12.62 19.85
C ILE A 897 26.44 11.68 20.97
N GLY A 898 25.28 11.99 21.54
CA GLY A 898 24.72 11.27 22.67
C GLY A 898 23.57 12.04 23.33
N TYR A 899 23.06 11.52 24.45
CA TYR A 899 21.93 12.11 25.16
C TYR A 899 22.01 11.91 26.68
N TYR A 900 21.15 12.66 27.38
CA TYR A 900 20.85 12.53 28.81
C TYR A 900 19.39 12.12 28.96
N LEU A 901 19.07 11.31 29.98
CA LEU A 901 17.71 10.80 30.22
C LEU A 901 17.05 11.45 31.41
N ASN A 902 15.78 11.88 31.26
CA ASN A 902 14.94 12.37 32.36
C ASN A 902 15.61 13.41 33.27
N ASP A 903 16.33 14.35 32.65
CA ASP A 903 17.11 15.40 33.30
C ASP A 903 18.26 14.92 34.21
N ASP A 904 18.67 13.66 34.07
CA ASP A 904 19.85 13.11 34.74
C ASP A 904 21.11 13.43 33.93
N TYR A 905 21.88 14.41 34.40
CA TYR A 905 23.15 14.83 33.80
C TYR A 905 24.37 14.15 34.46
N THR A 906 24.17 13.15 35.32
CA THR A 906 25.27 12.40 35.96
C THR A 906 25.86 11.33 35.05
N LYS A 907 25.14 10.95 33.99
CA LYS A 907 25.52 9.92 33.03
C LYS A 907 25.17 10.36 31.61
N PHE A 908 26.15 10.27 30.71
CA PHE A 908 26.00 10.61 29.30
C PHE A 908 26.02 9.34 28.45
N TYR A 909 24.95 9.13 27.68
CA TYR A 909 24.80 8.02 26.75
C TYR A 909 25.38 8.42 25.41
N CYS A 910 26.59 7.97 25.09
CA CYS A 910 27.31 8.32 23.87
C CYS A 910 27.11 7.30 22.76
N VAL A 911 27.05 7.76 21.51
CA VAL A 911 26.96 6.90 20.32
C VAL A 911 28.22 6.06 20.14
N HIS A 912 29.38 6.62 20.47
CA HIS A 912 30.65 5.92 20.46
C HIS A 912 31.44 6.22 21.73
N LYS A 913 31.98 5.18 22.36
CA LYS A 913 32.88 5.31 23.52
C LYS A 913 34.32 4.99 23.12
N SER A 914 35.19 5.99 23.26
CA SER A 914 36.62 5.82 22.96
C SER A 914 37.26 4.79 23.89
N ASN A 915 38.01 3.84 23.31
CA ASN A 915 38.81 2.85 24.05
C ASN A 915 39.95 3.49 24.88
N ARG A 916 40.24 4.78 24.66
CA ARG A 916 41.37 5.49 25.28
C ARG A 916 41.07 6.00 26.68
N THR A 917 39.80 6.03 27.10
CA THR A 917 39.37 6.65 28.35
C THR A 917 38.24 5.86 28.99
N ASN A 918 38.39 5.51 30.28
CA ASN A 918 37.34 4.85 31.04
C ASN A 918 36.84 5.79 32.14
N SER A 919 35.63 6.32 31.98
CA SER A 919 34.95 7.14 32.97
C SER A 919 33.56 6.55 33.26
N PRO A 920 33.10 6.53 34.52
CA PRO A 920 31.74 6.13 34.88
C PRO A 920 30.67 7.11 34.35
N TYR A 921 31.08 8.31 33.92
CA TYR A 921 30.21 9.31 33.32
C TYR A 921 29.73 8.92 31.91
N LEU A 922 30.55 8.21 31.13
CA LEU A 922 30.24 7.81 29.76
C LEU A 922 29.81 6.35 29.68
N GLU A 923 28.61 6.16 29.16
CA GLU A 923 28.09 4.85 28.76
C GLU A 923 27.86 4.84 27.26
N GLU A 924 28.40 3.82 26.60
CA GLU A 924 28.12 3.61 25.18
C GLU A 924 26.69 3.10 25.03
N ILE A 925 26.01 3.54 23.98
CA ILE A 925 24.68 3.03 23.62
C ILE A 925 24.84 1.59 23.11
N GLY A 926 24.80 0.63 24.04
CA GLY A 926 24.84 -0.81 23.79
C GLY A 926 23.51 -1.52 24.10
N GLU A 927 23.53 -2.86 24.13
CA GLU A 927 22.33 -3.72 24.24
C GLU A 927 21.40 -3.45 25.45
N ALA A 928 21.96 -2.85 26.51
CA ALA A 928 21.27 -2.53 27.76
C ALA A 928 20.85 -1.06 27.89
N SER A 929 21.32 -0.18 26.99
CA SER A 929 21.25 1.28 27.15
C SER A 929 20.18 1.94 26.26
N PHE A 930 19.09 1.22 25.97
CA PHE A 930 18.04 1.70 25.08
C PHE A 930 16.89 2.39 25.83
N LEU A 931 16.28 3.36 25.16
CA LEU A 931 15.04 3.97 25.61
C LEU A 931 13.92 2.94 25.56
N SER A 932 13.27 2.70 26.70
CA SER A 932 12.04 1.92 26.75
C SER A 932 10.86 2.87 26.66
N TYR A 933 10.16 2.85 25.53
CA TYR A 933 8.96 3.65 25.34
C TYR A 933 7.78 3.09 26.15
N HIS A 934 6.88 3.96 26.61
CA HIS A 934 5.80 3.65 27.55
C HIS A 934 4.40 3.88 26.98
#